data_AF-A0A397BB69-F1
#
_entry.id   AF-A0A397BB69-F1
#
_cell.length_a   1.000
_cell.length_b   1.000
_cell.length_c   1.000
_cell.angle_alpha   90.00
_cell.angle_beta   90.00
_cell.angle_gamma   90.00
#
_symmetry.space_group_name_H-M   'P 1'
#
loop_
_entity.id
_entity.type
_entity.pdbx_description
1 polymer ?
#
loop_
_entity_poly.entity_id
_entity_poly.type
_entity_poly.pdbx_seq_one_letter_code
_entity_poly.pdbx_strand_id
1 'polypeptide(L)'
;VWQHRLCTGFQSSFDQPFYCEGCLRHVDPDWAIPSTLIISPESIHKQWEREILRHTRPDSLSIMTYGGIKALRQRLKGRPSAQWKYCRAPELAKFDVVLTTYEALRDDLHHVSDASSSCLRRRKRYRIVASPLTHVTWWRICMDEAQLVENTQAKASLMALALKSTLRWCVSGTPFSTDLWEVYGTLAFLQVQPPCFQDKAWWRAVMGRFASSSPRLGEVVQGLMWRNEKKDVVDQINLPPQTVETSWLRLSEIETHFYNQQMEECTKALDENRPMSMDDVLTEMMLKAQRECEEAQRVLLAALNGLAALNVVEGAVETAVGLYFEALSLIQHNWAEFRADLLPRLHLVHNFGRLLERFGAPRPPIMLSQVPFEDAKTNHCLPLLTAAKCLFEHFSKNHHPTDSFELLRQARLDLHHSATQIEAFYLSQCNLTHDTALHKYETAYRSLQAEHFPQGCIVISTQGEQVHVDVCHTCIVDAPESPHLPDSFHAAWMECLLAVDDPDALVDRVRAKLMSRSDLGMNLSQRIRSVVSLRVVLLHELDRLFGLRAENHTQLMALSRHAPTKHDVYASGTPDMDTLGAMLGITSDTTPSSATNYNLGSLLLDIVGEVAKNATHGMPDMHQQLQTVLGDVRKERVLGVKLWKAQHARLGALDELEMAKTTMQLREPDDPVRGVEKTYKLVALEVPVKRMELEQERAESSANLASKLSPLRYLLHLHRTKQQHHVVDECAVCHDRMPAQRRMWPCAHVFCLSCTARLIKKPSALRCPTCRTPTTERHILLVNDIHPQRPYDARHRGGTGLGTKVDSIVNRVLSLEAGAKCLLFSQWPDMLRLLHQALTSAGVRCLVVAHKKDFDATLHQFKHHPAACVLAMPFKYGANGVNVVEATHVILVEPLLTPGVEAQAINRVHRIGQDKPTTVHKFIVHNSVEEGILVLQHQKQRDYCAKKHDKETVTWADWTMLLQLVRGQLAANGRSKL
;
A
#
# COMPACT_ATOMS: atom_id res chain seq x y z
N VAL A 1 -22.67 -46.20 -21.65
CA VAL A 1 -23.16 -46.93 -20.46
C VAL A 1 -24.67 -46.87 -20.48
N TRP A 2 -25.30 -47.98 -20.86
CA TRP A 2 -26.72 -48.21 -20.61
C TRP A 2 -26.84 -48.43 -19.09
N GLN A 3 -27.85 -47.85 -18.43
CA GLN A 3 -28.09 -48.13 -17.00
C GLN A 3 -28.40 -49.62 -16.87
N HIS A 4 -27.40 -50.43 -16.49
CA HIS A 4 -27.61 -51.87 -16.33
C HIS A 4 -28.60 -52.08 -15.18
N ARG A 5 -29.60 -52.93 -15.40
CA ARG A 5 -30.62 -53.32 -14.42
C ARG A 5 -30.02 -53.70 -13.05
N LEU A 6 -28.92 -54.45 -13.06
CA LEU A 6 -28.18 -54.86 -11.86
C LEU A 6 -27.45 -53.69 -11.16
N CYS A 7 -26.99 -52.70 -11.92
CA CYS A 7 -26.26 -51.54 -11.38
C CYS A 7 -27.18 -50.47 -10.75
N THR A 8 -28.49 -50.56 -10.99
CA THR A 8 -29.52 -49.67 -10.42
C THR A 8 -30.28 -50.32 -9.25
N GLY A 9 -29.90 -51.54 -8.85
CA GLY A 9 -30.57 -52.26 -7.77
C GLY A 9 -31.99 -52.75 -8.10
N PHE A 10 -32.39 -52.79 -9.37
CA PHE A 10 -33.75 -53.21 -9.77
C PHE A 10 -33.93 -54.73 -9.63
N GLN A 11 -34.65 -55.14 -8.58
CA GLN A 11 -35.14 -56.50 -8.39
C GLN A 11 -36.43 -56.67 -9.22
N SER A 12 -36.50 -57.68 -10.10
CA SER A 12 -37.76 -57.96 -10.81
C SER A 12 -38.76 -58.58 -9.85
N SER A 13 -39.82 -57.85 -9.53
CA SER A 13 -41.13 -58.48 -9.43
C SER A 13 -41.69 -58.66 -10.84
N PHE A 14 -42.56 -59.66 -11.06
CA PHE A 14 -43.11 -60.00 -12.37
C PHE A 14 -44.02 -58.92 -12.99
N ASP A 15 -44.35 -57.84 -12.24
CA ASP A 15 -45.37 -56.86 -12.62
C ASP A 15 -44.85 -55.49 -13.12
N GLN A 16 -43.53 -55.23 -13.14
CA GLN A 16 -43.02 -53.91 -13.58
C GLN A 16 -41.84 -54.00 -14.57
N PRO A 17 -41.99 -53.43 -15.79
CA PRO A 17 -40.88 -53.36 -16.75
C PRO A 17 -39.79 -52.37 -16.30
N PHE A 18 -38.52 -52.73 -16.55
CA PHE A 18 -37.38 -51.85 -16.28
C PHE A 18 -37.27 -50.77 -17.38
N TYR A 19 -37.55 -49.52 -17.03
CA TYR A 19 -37.25 -48.37 -17.88
C TYR A 19 -35.94 -47.71 -17.43
N CYS A 20 -35.03 -47.48 -18.39
CA CYS A 20 -33.89 -46.58 -18.14
C CYS A 20 -34.37 -45.11 -18.12
N GLU A 21 -33.60 -44.21 -17.51
CA GLU A 21 -34.00 -42.79 -17.38
C GLU A 21 -34.30 -42.09 -18.72
N GLY A 22 -33.62 -42.49 -19.78
CA GLY A 22 -33.91 -42.02 -21.13
C GLY A 22 -35.28 -42.49 -21.64
N CYS A 23 -35.65 -43.75 -21.38
CA CYS A 23 -36.94 -44.31 -21.77
C CYS A 23 -38.08 -43.77 -20.90
N LEU A 24 -37.86 -43.56 -19.59
CA LEU A 24 -38.83 -42.92 -18.69
C LEU A 24 -39.27 -41.56 -19.22
N ARG A 25 -38.35 -40.72 -19.70
CA ARG A 25 -38.69 -39.42 -20.32
C ARG A 25 -39.55 -39.50 -21.58
N HIS A 26 -39.50 -40.62 -22.30
CA HIS A 26 -40.32 -40.81 -23.51
C HIS A 26 -41.69 -41.40 -23.18
N VAL A 27 -41.80 -42.12 -22.06
CA VAL A 27 -43.04 -42.77 -21.61
C VAL A 27 -43.92 -41.79 -20.85
N ASP A 28 -43.33 -40.96 -19.97
CA ASP A 28 -44.03 -39.88 -19.27
C ASP A 28 -43.07 -38.68 -19.12
N PRO A 29 -43.21 -37.65 -19.96
CA PRO A 29 -42.30 -36.49 -19.96
C PRO A 29 -42.49 -35.54 -18.77
N ASP A 30 -43.63 -35.60 -18.07
CA ASP A 30 -43.96 -34.69 -16.97
C ASP A 30 -44.08 -35.39 -15.63
N TRP A 31 -44.24 -36.71 -15.58
CA TRP A 31 -44.22 -37.57 -14.40
C TRP A 31 -44.29 -36.84 -13.04
N ALA A 32 -45.50 -36.44 -12.69
CA ALA A 32 -45.77 -35.70 -11.48
C ALA A 32 -45.82 -36.63 -10.26
N ILE A 33 -45.16 -36.24 -9.18
CA ILE A 33 -45.13 -36.97 -7.91
C ILE A 33 -45.75 -36.11 -6.79
N PRO A 34 -46.47 -36.71 -5.83
CA PRO A 34 -47.08 -35.96 -4.71
C PRO A 34 -46.06 -35.46 -3.68
N SER A 35 -44.78 -35.79 -3.86
CA SER A 35 -43.70 -35.48 -2.93
C SER A 35 -43.38 -33.97 -2.86
N THR A 36 -43.05 -33.50 -1.64
CA THR A 36 -42.52 -32.16 -1.39
C THR A 36 -40.98 -32.21 -1.29
N LEU A 37 -40.29 -31.41 -2.09
CA LEU A 37 -38.83 -31.22 -2.01
C LEU A 37 -38.51 -30.02 -1.13
N ILE A 38 -37.73 -30.22 -0.07
CA ILE A 38 -37.25 -29.13 0.79
C ILE A 38 -35.76 -28.96 0.59
N ILE A 39 -35.36 -27.75 0.24
CA ILE A 39 -33.97 -27.33 0.04
C ILE A 39 -33.56 -26.49 1.23
N SER A 40 -32.60 -26.98 2.02
CA SER A 40 -32.12 -26.29 3.21
C SER A 40 -30.60 -26.18 3.24
N PRO A 41 -30.01 -25.24 4.00
CA PRO A 41 -28.60 -25.29 4.35
C PRO A 41 -28.26 -26.59 5.09
N GLU A 42 -27.04 -27.08 4.90
CA GLU A 42 -26.52 -28.29 5.57
C GLU A 42 -26.63 -28.19 7.10
N SER A 43 -26.48 -27.00 7.67
CA SER A 43 -26.52 -26.73 9.12
C SER A 43 -27.88 -26.97 9.78
N ILE A 44 -28.98 -26.78 9.06
CA ILE A 44 -30.35 -26.97 9.58
C ILE A 44 -31.05 -28.19 9.00
N HIS A 45 -30.35 -28.97 8.18
CA HIS A 45 -30.92 -30.11 7.48
C HIS A 45 -31.50 -31.17 8.44
N LYS A 46 -30.75 -31.52 9.50
CA LYS A 46 -31.22 -32.42 10.57
C LYS A 46 -32.27 -31.78 11.48
N GLN A 47 -32.36 -30.45 11.50
CA GLN A 47 -33.41 -29.77 12.25
C GLN A 47 -34.75 -29.93 11.54
N TRP A 48 -34.79 -29.78 10.22
CA TRP A 48 -35.99 -30.02 9.42
C TRP A 48 -36.58 -31.42 9.66
N GLU A 49 -35.74 -32.46 9.63
CA GLU A 49 -36.18 -33.83 9.93
C GLU A 49 -36.84 -33.94 11.31
N ARG A 50 -36.21 -33.37 12.34
CA ARG A 50 -36.75 -33.38 13.71
C ARG A 50 -38.05 -32.58 13.84
N GLU A 51 -38.14 -31.41 13.22
CA GLU A 51 -39.34 -30.57 13.30
C GLU A 51 -40.52 -31.21 12.56
N ILE A 52 -40.28 -31.84 11.41
CA ILE A 52 -41.34 -32.58 10.70
C ILE A 52 -41.86 -33.72 11.57
N LEU A 53 -40.97 -34.54 12.14
CA LEU A 53 -41.36 -35.64 13.03
C LEU A 53 -42.06 -35.15 14.32
N ARG A 54 -41.67 -33.99 14.83
CA ARG A 54 -42.28 -33.39 16.04
C ARG A 54 -43.70 -32.89 15.79
N HIS A 55 -43.96 -32.33 14.61
CA HIS A 55 -45.22 -31.67 14.28
C HIS A 55 -46.19 -32.54 13.47
N THR A 56 -45.79 -33.77 13.16
CA THR A 56 -46.63 -34.74 12.44
C THR A 56 -46.93 -35.93 13.34
N ARG A 57 -48.00 -36.67 13.04
CA ARG A 57 -48.28 -37.92 13.76
C ARG A 57 -47.17 -38.93 13.42
N PRO A 58 -46.70 -39.76 14.37
CA PRO A 58 -45.77 -40.82 14.08
C PRO A 58 -46.25 -41.66 12.89
N ASP A 59 -45.35 -42.00 11.97
CA ASP A 59 -45.60 -42.79 10.75
C ASP A 59 -46.60 -42.19 9.74
N SER A 60 -47.02 -40.93 9.90
CA SER A 60 -47.95 -40.28 8.97
C SER A 60 -47.32 -39.72 7.69
N LEU A 61 -46.01 -39.46 7.71
CA LEU A 61 -45.25 -38.98 6.57
C LEU A 61 -43.94 -39.75 6.44
N SER A 62 -43.62 -40.12 5.21
CA SER A 62 -42.37 -40.76 4.85
C SER A 62 -41.33 -39.71 4.39
N ILE A 63 -40.15 -39.72 5.01
CA ILE A 63 -39.09 -38.71 4.78
C ILE A 63 -37.84 -39.39 4.22
N MET A 64 -37.22 -38.79 3.21
CA MET A 64 -35.93 -39.23 2.66
C MET A 64 -34.92 -38.09 2.57
N THR A 65 -33.68 -38.34 3.02
CA THR A 65 -32.55 -37.42 2.84
C THR A 65 -31.78 -37.73 1.56
N TYR A 66 -31.72 -36.75 0.65
CA TYR A 66 -30.99 -36.82 -0.61
C TYR A 66 -29.65 -36.07 -0.52
N GLY A 67 -28.54 -36.82 -0.54
CA GLY A 67 -27.17 -36.28 -0.44
C GLY A 67 -26.48 -35.94 -1.76
N GLY A 68 -27.18 -35.95 -2.90
CA GLY A 68 -26.60 -35.72 -4.23
C GLY A 68 -25.96 -36.97 -4.87
N ILE A 69 -25.71 -36.90 -6.18
CA ILE A 69 -25.23 -38.02 -6.99
C ILE A 69 -23.85 -38.51 -6.54
N LYS A 70 -23.00 -37.63 -6.00
CA LYS A 70 -21.69 -38.00 -5.45
C LYS A 70 -21.80 -38.83 -4.17
N ALA A 71 -22.75 -38.53 -3.29
CA ALA A 71 -22.98 -39.33 -2.08
C ALA A 71 -23.51 -40.73 -2.43
N LEU A 72 -24.34 -40.84 -3.47
CA LEU A 72 -24.83 -42.10 -4.03
C LEU A 72 -23.71 -42.95 -4.70
N ARG A 73 -22.50 -42.39 -4.88
CA ARG A 73 -21.33 -43.06 -5.48
C ARG A 73 -20.35 -43.69 -4.48
N GLN A 74 -20.54 -43.56 -3.17
CA GLN A 74 -19.58 -44.12 -2.19
C GLN A 74 -19.72 -45.65 -2.02
N ARG A 75 -18.56 -46.34 -2.00
CA ARG A 75 -18.39 -47.80 -1.91
C ARG A 75 -18.74 -48.35 -0.51
N LEU A 76 -19.56 -49.40 -0.45
CA LEU A 76 -19.53 -50.37 0.65
C LEU A 76 -18.23 -51.19 0.56
N LYS A 77 -17.41 -51.20 1.62
CA LYS A 77 -16.19 -52.02 1.67
C LYS A 77 -16.55 -53.50 1.78
N GLY A 78 -16.08 -54.35 0.85
CA GLY A 78 -16.03 -55.80 1.11
C GLY A 78 -16.17 -56.79 -0.05
N ARG A 79 -16.62 -56.45 -1.28
CA ARG A 79 -16.66 -57.42 -2.41
C ARG A 79 -16.47 -56.77 -3.78
N PRO A 80 -15.87 -57.48 -4.77
CA PRO A 80 -15.76 -57.02 -6.15
C PRO A 80 -17.06 -57.33 -6.90
N SER A 81 -17.71 -56.27 -7.39
CA SER A 81 -18.99 -56.25 -8.12
C SER A 81 -20.27 -56.09 -7.26
N ALA A 82 -21.09 -55.13 -7.71
CA ALA A 82 -22.49 -54.90 -7.37
C ALA A 82 -22.85 -54.49 -5.92
N GLN A 83 -22.96 -53.17 -5.69
CA GLN A 83 -24.26 -52.49 -5.44
C GLN A 83 -23.98 -51.00 -5.19
N TRP A 84 -24.13 -50.20 -6.25
CA TRP A 84 -24.28 -48.76 -6.14
C TRP A 84 -25.79 -48.54 -6.00
N LYS A 85 -26.27 -47.99 -4.89
CA LYS A 85 -27.70 -47.68 -4.76
C LYS A 85 -27.95 -46.33 -5.42
N TYR A 86 -27.99 -46.35 -6.76
CA TYR A 86 -28.43 -45.19 -7.53
C TYR A 86 -29.92 -44.99 -7.28
N CYS A 87 -30.27 -43.95 -6.52
CA CYS A 87 -31.67 -43.63 -6.24
C CYS A 87 -32.35 -43.20 -7.54
N ARG A 88 -33.23 -44.06 -8.06
CA ARG A 88 -33.98 -43.76 -9.27
C ARG A 88 -35.14 -42.85 -8.91
N ALA A 89 -35.58 -42.08 -9.89
CA ALA A 89 -36.74 -41.22 -9.74
C ALA A 89 -38.03 -41.93 -9.19
N PRO A 90 -38.31 -43.23 -9.45
CA PRO A 90 -39.51 -43.88 -8.87
C PRO A 90 -39.35 -44.20 -7.38
N GLU A 91 -38.12 -44.18 -6.88
CA GLU A 91 -37.85 -44.36 -5.47
C GLU A 91 -38.08 -43.06 -4.70
N LEU A 92 -37.91 -41.89 -5.35
CA LEU A 92 -38.28 -40.59 -4.78
C LEU A 92 -39.79 -40.50 -4.56
N ALA A 93 -40.58 -41.03 -5.50
CA ALA A 93 -42.05 -41.03 -5.47
C ALA A 93 -42.65 -41.82 -4.29
N LYS A 94 -41.85 -42.69 -3.64
CA LYS A 94 -42.29 -43.46 -2.46
C LYS A 94 -42.33 -42.63 -1.19
N PHE A 95 -41.69 -41.45 -1.19
CA PHE A 95 -41.56 -40.60 -0.03
C PHE A 95 -42.42 -39.34 -0.18
N ASP A 96 -43.08 -38.92 0.90
CA ASP A 96 -43.90 -37.72 0.93
C ASP A 96 -43.03 -36.45 1.00
N VAL A 97 -41.88 -36.53 1.67
CA VAL A 97 -40.92 -35.43 1.82
C VAL A 97 -39.51 -35.88 1.45
N VAL A 98 -38.88 -35.14 0.54
CA VAL A 98 -37.46 -35.31 0.20
C VAL A 98 -36.69 -34.09 0.66
N LEU A 99 -35.73 -34.28 1.56
CA LEU A 99 -34.84 -33.22 2.05
C LEU A 99 -33.54 -33.24 1.23
N THR A 100 -33.11 -32.09 0.72
CA THR A 100 -31.80 -31.93 0.07
C THR A 100 -31.07 -30.68 0.56
N THR A 101 -29.76 -30.59 0.29
CA THR A 101 -28.93 -29.42 0.60
C THR A 101 -28.60 -28.61 -0.65
N TYR A 102 -28.32 -27.32 -0.48
CA TYR A 102 -27.84 -26.46 -1.56
C TYR A 102 -26.54 -26.99 -2.18
N GLU A 103 -25.61 -27.49 -1.36
CA GLU A 103 -24.36 -28.12 -1.81
C GLU A 103 -24.62 -29.36 -2.70
N ALA A 104 -25.59 -30.20 -2.34
CA ALA A 104 -25.98 -31.37 -3.14
C ALA A 104 -26.58 -30.95 -4.48
N LEU A 105 -27.46 -29.93 -4.51
CA LEU A 105 -28.02 -29.37 -5.74
C LEU A 105 -26.95 -28.77 -6.65
N ARG A 106 -25.98 -28.04 -6.09
CA ARG A 106 -24.85 -27.49 -6.85
C ARG A 106 -24.06 -28.58 -7.56
N ASP A 107 -23.77 -29.67 -6.85
CA ASP A 107 -23.03 -30.80 -7.39
C ASP A 107 -23.84 -31.55 -8.48
N ASP A 108 -25.16 -31.61 -8.31
CA ASP A 108 -26.09 -32.23 -9.26
C ASP A 108 -26.29 -31.43 -10.56
N LEU A 109 -25.97 -30.13 -10.60
CA LEU A 109 -26.09 -29.31 -11.83
C LEU A 109 -25.29 -29.91 -13.00
N HIS A 110 -24.12 -30.49 -12.71
CA HIS A 110 -23.28 -31.16 -13.73
C HIS A 110 -23.94 -32.39 -14.35
N HIS A 111 -25.08 -32.82 -13.81
CA HIS A 111 -25.87 -33.97 -14.19
C HIS A 111 -27.22 -33.58 -14.82
N VAL A 112 -27.43 -32.32 -15.23
CA VAL A 112 -28.58 -31.95 -16.06
C VAL A 112 -28.24 -32.29 -17.52
N SER A 113 -29.03 -33.17 -18.15
CA SER A 113 -28.75 -33.70 -19.50
C SER A 113 -29.13 -32.72 -20.63
N ASP A 114 -28.08 -32.10 -21.22
CA ASP A 114 -27.88 -31.44 -22.53
C ASP A 114 -29.06 -30.73 -23.24
N ALA A 115 -28.97 -29.39 -23.29
CA ALA A 115 -29.52 -28.58 -24.39
C ALA A 115 -28.68 -27.31 -24.68
N SER A 116 -27.33 -27.35 -24.60
CA SER A 116 -26.44 -26.34 -25.24
C SER A 116 -24.95 -26.64 -25.00
N SER A 117 -24.45 -27.77 -25.50
CA SER A 117 -23.00 -27.97 -25.66
C SER A 117 -22.57 -27.50 -27.07
N SER A 118 -22.79 -26.23 -27.40
CA SER A 118 -22.51 -25.69 -28.76
C SER A 118 -21.04 -25.39 -29.03
N CYS A 119 -20.14 -25.53 -28.07
CA CYS A 119 -18.72 -25.29 -28.28
C CYS A 119 -17.91 -26.29 -27.46
N LEU A 120 -17.22 -27.22 -28.12
CA LEU A 120 -15.92 -27.77 -27.72
C LEU A 120 -15.43 -28.74 -28.80
N ARG A 121 -14.17 -28.56 -29.24
CA ARG A 121 -13.46 -29.35 -30.28
C ARG A 121 -13.31 -30.85 -29.97
N ARG A 122 -13.96 -31.42 -28.94
CA ARG A 122 -13.98 -32.85 -28.62
C ARG A 122 -15.31 -33.27 -28.00
N ARG A 123 -16.00 -34.22 -28.63
CA ARG A 123 -17.22 -34.87 -28.13
C ARG A 123 -16.87 -35.67 -26.86
N LYS A 124 -17.61 -35.49 -25.76
CA LYS A 124 -17.38 -36.25 -24.52
C LYS A 124 -17.55 -37.76 -24.78
N ARG A 125 -16.55 -38.56 -24.39
CA ARG A 125 -16.46 -40.02 -24.67
C ARG A 125 -17.52 -40.86 -23.93
N TYR A 126 -18.20 -40.31 -22.91
CA TYR A 126 -19.18 -41.02 -22.08
C TYR A 126 -20.42 -40.16 -21.80
N ARG A 127 -21.60 -40.81 -21.74
CA ARG A 127 -22.90 -40.17 -21.41
C ARG A 127 -22.96 -39.86 -19.91
N ILE A 128 -23.30 -38.62 -19.57
CA ILE A 128 -23.45 -38.16 -18.17
C ILE A 128 -24.75 -38.75 -17.59
N VAL A 129 -24.67 -39.39 -16.42
CA VAL A 129 -25.85 -39.86 -15.65
C VAL A 129 -26.62 -38.64 -15.19
N ALA A 130 -27.93 -38.60 -15.43
CA ALA A 130 -28.72 -37.41 -15.20
C ALA A 130 -29.27 -37.36 -13.76
N SER A 131 -29.52 -36.18 -13.18
CA SER A 131 -29.99 -36.12 -11.78
C SER A 131 -31.43 -36.62 -11.64
N PRO A 132 -31.73 -37.52 -10.68
CA PRO A 132 -33.08 -38.05 -10.50
C PRO A 132 -34.09 -36.94 -10.15
N LEU A 133 -33.63 -35.84 -9.53
CA LEU A 133 -34.46 -34.69 -9.18
C LEU A 133 -35.06 -33.98 -10.41
N THR A 134 -34.38 -34.04 -11.57
CA THR A 134 -34.83 -33.39 -12.83
C THR A 134 -35.80 -34.22 -13.66
N HIS A 135 -36.03 -35.47 -13.28
CA HIS A 135 -36.87 -36.41 -14.04
C HIS A 135 -38.31 -36.47 -13.56
N VAL A 136 -38.62 -35.82 -12.43
CA VAL A 136 -39.93 -35.79 -11.82
C VAL A 136 -40.44 -34.35 -11.79
N THR A 137 -41.76 -34.19 -11.88
CA THR A 137 -42.41 -32.93 -11.53
C THR A 137 -42.86 -33.00 -10.09
N TRP A 138 -42.26 -32.18 -9.24
CA TRP A 138 -42.56 -32.13 -7.82
C TRP A 138 -43.91 -31.48 -7.56
N TRP A 139 -44.69 -32.00 -6.61
CA TRP A 139 -45.90 -31.30 -6.18
C TRP A 139 -45.54 -29.92 -5.59
N ARG A 140 -44.49 -29.88 -4.76
CA ARG A 140 -44.02 -28.63 -4.14
C ARG A 140 -42.51 -28.62 -3.95
N ILE A 141 -41.89 -27.47 -4.22
CA ILE A 141 -40.49 -27.20 -3.86
C ILE A 141 -40.46 -26.04 -2.86
N CYS A 142 -39.86 -26.26 -1.70
CA CYS A 142 -39.66 -25.26 -0.65
C CYS A 142 -38.17 -24.95 -0.53
N MET A 143 -37.81 -23.68 -0.62
CA MET A 143 -36.45 -23.20 -0.47
C MET A 143 -36.34 -22.40 0.82
N ASP A 144 -35.57 -22.91 1.77
CA ASP A 144 -35.36 -22.29 3.08
C ASP A 144 -34.06 -21.48 3.12
N GLU A 145 -34.08 -20.34 3.80
CA GLU A 145 -33.03 -19.31 3.73
C GLU A 145 -32.71 -18.91 2.28
N ALA A 146 -33.76 -18.55 1.51
CA ALA A 146 -33.69 -18.25 0.08
C ALA A 146 -32.63 -17.18 -0.31
N GLN A 147 -32.19 -16.33 0.63
CA GLN A 147 -31.12 -15.36 0.43
C GLN A 147 -29.72 -15.98 0.23
N LEU A 148 -29.50 -17.26 0.56
CA LEU A 148 -28.20 -17.93 0.41
C LEU A 148 -27.84 -18.31 -1.04
N VAL A 149 -28.76 -18.06 -1.96
CA VAL A 149 -28.73 -18.47 -3.36
C VAL A 149 -27.68 -17.71 -4.20
N GLU A 150 -27.22 -16.52 -3.75
CA GLU A 150 -26.31 -15.69 -4.55
C GLU A 150 -24.82 -15.79 -4.18
N ASN A 151 -24.47 -15.88 -2.89
CA ASN A 151 -23.08 -15.60 -2.48
C ASN A 151 -22.10 -16.78 -2.59
N THR A 152 -22.57 -18.03 -2.76
CA THR A 152 -21.70 -19.23 -2.96
C THR A 152 -22.31 -20.32 -3.87
N GLN A 153 -23.52 -20.07 -4.41
CA GLN A 153 -24.46 -21.11 -4.81
C GLN A 153 -25.13 -20.85 -6.18
N ALA A 154 -24.67 -19.91 -7.01
CA ALA A 154 -25.27 -19.60 -8.33
C ALA A 154 -25.60 -20.84 -9.19
N LYS A 155 -24.82 -21.92 -9.05
CA LYS A 155 -25.07 -23.23 -9.66
C LYS A 155 -26.23 -24.03 -9.03
N ALA A 156 -26.42 -23.98 -7.71
CA ALA A 156 -27.59 -24.57 -7.05
C ALA A 156 -28.87 -23.82 -7.42
N SER A 157 -28.82 -22.50 -7.59
CA SER A 157 -29.94 -21.69 -8.09
C SER A 157 -30.34 -22.12 -9.51
N LEU A 158 -29.35 -22.29 -10.39
CA LEU A 158 -29.56 -22.81 -11.75
C LEU A 158 -30.14 -24.24 -11.72
N MET A 159 -29.69 -25.08 -10.79
CA MET A 159 -30.23 -26.43 -10.62
C MET A 159 -31.69 -26.36 -10.15
N ALA A 160 -32.01 -25.53 -9.17
CA ALA A 160 -33.36 -25.35 -8.64
C ALA A 160 -34.34 -24.76 -9.68
N LEU A 161 -33.84 -23.91 -10.59
CA LEU A 161 -34.59 -23.42 -11.75
C LEU A 161 -34.85 -24.54 -12.78
N ALA A 162 -33.92 -25.48 -12.93
CA ALA A 162 -34.06 -26.61 -13.84
C ALA A 162 -35.03 -27.71 -13.35
N LEU A 163 -35.42 -27.69 -12.08
CA LEU A 163 -36.43 -28.62 -11.53
C LEU A 163 -37.83 -28.24 -12.02
N LYS A 164 -38.68 -29.24 -12.28
CA LYS A 164 -40.10 -29.03 -12.61
C LYS A 164 -40.96 -29.13 -11.33
N SER A 165 -41.95 -28.27 -11.16
CA SER A 165 -42.84 -28.34 -9.99
C SER A 165 -44.19 -27.64 -10.20
N THR A 166 -45.22 -28.07 -9.46
CA THR A 166 -46.53 -27.39 -9.43
C THR A 166 -46.53 -26.18 -8.48
N LEU A 167 -45.95 -26.30 -7.28
CA LEU A 167 -45.91 -25.24 -6.26
C LEU A 167 -44.48 -24.89 -5.86
N ARG A 168 -44.22 -23.61 -5.60
CA ARG A 168 -42.89 -23.11 -5.19
C ARG A 168 -42.99 -22.13 -4.05
N TRP A 169 -42.16 -22.34 -3.03
CA TRP A 169 -42.16 -21.55 -1.80
C TRP A 169 -40.74 -21.09 -1.50
N CYS A 170 -40.59 -19.81 -1.16
CA CYS A 170 -39.36 -19.24 -0.65
C CYS A 170 -39.59 -18.80 0.79
N VAL A 171 -38.77 -19.32 1.71
CA VAL A 171 -38.82 -18.98 3.14
C VAL A 171 -37.51 -18.29 3.48
N SER A 172 -37.60 -17.11 4.10
CA SER A 172 -36.44 -16.33 4.50
C SER A 172 -36.79 -15.37 5.63
N GLY A 173 -35.90 -15.25 6.62
CA GLY A 173 -36.00 -14.22 7.66
C GLY A 173 -35.57 -12.83 7.19
N THR A 174 -34.82 -12.75 6.09
CA THR A 174 -34.33 -11.53 5.45
C THR A 174 -34.48 -11.70 3.94
N PRO A 175 -35.69 -11.50 3.40
CA PRO A 175 -36.04 -11.92 2.03
C PRO A 175 -35.15 -11.29 0.96
N PHE A 176 -34.63 -10.09 1.23
CA PHE A 176 -33.73 -9.33 0.36
C PHE A 176 -32.71 -8.60 1.23
N SER A 177 -31.43 -8.63 0.86
CA SER A 177 -30.33 -7.90 1.49
C SER A 177 -30.30 -6.46 0.96
N THR A 178 -29.74 -6.26 -0.25
CA THR A 178 -29.65 -4.97 -0.95
C THR A 178 -29.56 -5.08 -2.49
N ASP A 179 -29.32 -6.27 -3.07
CA ASP A 179 -29.21 -6.42 -4.53
C ASP A 179 -30.57 -6.76 -5.18
N LEU A 180 -30.89 -6.06 -6.27
CA LEU A 180 -32.05 -6.37 -7.11
C LEU A 180 -31.92 -7.73 -7.80
N TRP A 181 -30.72 -8.27 -7.91
CA TRP A 181 -30.50 -9.63 -8.39
C TRP A 181 -31.08 -10.70 -7.46
N GLU A 182 -31.13 -10.47 -6.14
CA GLU A 182 -31.74 -11.42 -5.20
C GLU A 182 -33.25 -11.53 -5.40
N VAL A 183 -33.90 -10.38 -5.67
CA VAL A 183 -35.32 -10.33 -6.05
C VAL A 183 -35.53 -11.08 -7.35
N TYR A 184 -34.68 -10.87 -8.36
CA TYR A 184 -34.73 -11.62 -9.61
C TYR A 184 -34.58 -13.12 -9.40
N GLY A 185 -33.57 -13.58 -8.63
CA GLY A 185 -33.35 -14.99 -8.35
C GLY A 185 -34.55 -15.65 -7.69
N THR A 186 -35.18 -14.94 -6.75
CA THR A 186 -36.39 -15.39 -6.05
C THR A 186 -37.60 -15.45 -6.99
N LEU A 187 -37.85 -14.40 -7.78
CA LEU A 187 -38.97 -14.34 -8.73
C LEU A 187 -38.82 -15.34 -9.89
N ALA A 188 -37.60 -15.51 -10.39
CA ALA A 188 -37.27 -16.51 -11.39
C ALA A 188 -37.49 -17.92 -10.84
N PHE A 189 -37.09 -18.18 -9.59
CA PHE A 189 -37.39 -19.45 -8.94
C PHE A 189 -38.88 -19.67 -8.79
N LEU A 190 -39.64 -18.68 -8.31
CA LEU A 190 -41.11 -18.76 -8.15
C LEU A 190 -41.86 -18.85 -9.48
N GLN A 191 -41.19 -18.64 -10.62
CA GLN A 191 -41.76 -18.67 -11.97
C GLN A 191 -42.95 -17.70 -12.15
N VAL A 192 -42.82 -16.50 -11.57
CA VAL A 192 -43.86 -15.46 -11.58
C VAL A 192 -44.17 -15.00 -13.01
N GLN A 193 -45.45 -14.77 -13.29
CA GLN A 193 -45.93 -14.18 -14.54
C GLN A 193 -45.95 -12.65 -14.46
N PRO A 194 -45.68 -11.92 -15.57
CA PRO A 194 -45.35 -12.41 -16.91
C PRO A 194 -43.92 -12.99 -17.06
N PRO A 195 -43.65 -13.79 -18.12
CA PRO A 195 -42.37 -14.51 -18.30
C PRO A 195 -41.15 -13.60 -18.41
N CYS A 196 -41.33 -12.30 -18.66
CA CYS A 196 -40.25 -11.34 -18.71
C CYS A 196 -39.50 -11.17 -17.38
N PHE A 197 -40.11 -11.53 -16.23
CA PHE A 197 -39.41 -11.59 -14.95
C PHE A 197 -38.34 -12.70 -14.88
N GLN A 198 -38.37 -13.64 -15.81
CA GLN A 198 -37.36 -14.70 -15.93
C GLN A 198 -36.25 -14.32 -16.93
N ASP A 199 -36.47 -13.31 -17.78
CA ASP A 199 -35.49 -12.83 -18.75
C ASP A 199 -34.48 -11.87 -18.09
N LYS A 200 -33.22 -12.32 -18.05
CA LYS A 200 -32.10 -11.58 -17.49
C LYS A 200 -31.81 -10.26 -18.23
N ALA A 201 -32.01 -10.23 -19.54
CA ALA A 201 -31.79 -9.03 -20.37
C ALA A 201 -32.90 -8.01 -20.13
N TRP A 202 -34.15 -8.47 -20.07
CA TRP A 202 -35.29 -7.63 -19.71
C TRP A 202 -35.16 -7.06 -18.28
N TRP A 203 -34.82 -7.91 -17.30
CA TRP A 203 -34.61 -7.47 -15.91
C TRP A 203 -33.55 -6.37 -15.83
N ARG A 204 -32.43 -6.55 -16.52
CA ARG A 204 -31.35 -5.54 -16.56
C ARG A 204 -31.79 -4.25 -17.27
N ALA A 205 -32.52 -4.34 -18.37
CA ALA A 205 -32.94 -3.17 -19.17
C ALA A 205 -34.06 -2.36 -18.51
N VAL A 206 -34.97 -3.03 -17.83
CA VAL A 206 -36.16 -2.43 -17.21
C VAL A 206 -35.88 -2.16 -15.73
N MET A 207 -35.69 -3.18 -14.91
CA MET A 207 -35.53 -3.01 -13.46
C MET A 207 -34.27 -2.23 -13.08
N GLY A 208 -33.19 -2.33 -13.87
CA GLY A 208 -32.00 -1.49 -13.71
C GLY A 208 -32.23 0.01 -13.90
N ARG A 209 -33.28 0.41 -14.63
CA ARG A 209 -33.70 1.82 -14.82
C ARG A 209 -34.82 2.25 -13.86
N PHE A 210 -35.62 1.31 -13.36
CA PHE A 210 -36.78 1.54 -12.47
C PHE A 210 -36.48 1.36 -10.97
N ALA A 211 -35.23 1.02 -10.63
CA ALA A 211 -34.77 0.66 -9.29
C ALA A 211 -35.08 1.70 -8.19
N SER A 212 -35.26 2.98 -8.54
CA SER A 212 -35.24 4.10 -7.58
C SER A 212 -36.58 4.48 -6.95
N SER A 213 -37.71 4.14 -7.58
CA SER A 213 -38.99 4.76 -7.15
C SER A 213 -40.23 4.18 -7.82
N SER A 214 -40.24 2.88 -8.18
CA SER A 214 -41.46 2.27 -8.76
C SER A 214 -42.33 1.60 -7.69
N PRO A 215 -43.50 2.14 -7.33
CA PRO A 215 -44.48 1.47 -6.45
C PRO A 215 -44.96 0.12 -6.99
N ARG A 216 -44.84 -0.10 -8.31
CA ARG A 216 -45.30 -1.33 -8.99
C ARG A 216 -44.55 -2.60 -8.58
N LEU A 217 -43.25 -2.52 -8.26
CA LEU A 217 -42.53 -3.70 -7.73
C LEU A 217 -43.03 -4.04 -6.32
N GLY A 218 -43.34 -3.02 -5.52
CA GLY A 218 -43.94 -3.19 -4.20
C GLY A 218 -45.30 -3.90 -4.30
N GLU A 219 -46.16 -3.50 -5.24
CA GLU A 219 -47.46 -4.13 -5.50
C GLU A 219 -47.33 -5.60 -5.92
N VAL A 220 -46.39 -5.92 -6.82
CA VAL A 220 -46.13 -7.31 -7.25
C VAL A 220 -45.63 -8.16 -6.08
N VAL A 221 -44.65 -7.65 -5.31
CA VAL A 221 -44.11 -8.38 -4.15
C VAL A 221 -45.18 -8.51 -3.06
N GLN A 222 -46.00 -7.49 -2.81
CA GLN A 222 -47.08 -7.54 -1.82
C GLN A 222 -48.14 -8.61 -2.16
N GLY A 223 -48.42 -8.83 -3.44
CA GLY A 223 -49.31 -9.92 -3.88
C GLY A 223 -48.71 -11.32 -3.75
N LEU A 224 -47.39 -11.44 -3.62
CA LEU A 224 -46.65 -12.72 -3.61
C LEU A 224 -46.02 -13.07 -2.26
N MET A 225 -45.82 -12.08 -1.39
CA MET A 225 -45.05 -12.20 -0.17
C MET A 225 -45.95 -11.98 1.05
N TRP A 226 -45.88 -12.94 1.98
CA TRP A 226 -46.39 -12.77 3.33
C TRP A 226 -45.23 -12.41 4.27
N ARG A 227 -45.32 -11.28 4.99
CA ARG A 227 -44.30 -10.83 5.96
C ARG A 227 -44.96 -10.42 7.28
N ASN A 228 -44.52 -11.06 8.37
CA ASN A 228 -44.86 -10.65 9.73
C ASN A 228 -43.60 -10.09 10.39
N GLU A 229 -43.69 -8.90 11.00
CA GLU A 229 -42.61 -8.38 11.84
C GLU A 229 -42.78 -8.86 13.27
N LYS A 230 -41.69 -8.88 14.04
CA LYS A 230 -41.74 -9.30 15.45
C LYS A 230 -42.78 -8.51 16.24
N LYS A 231 -42.86 -7.19 16.01
CA LYS A 231 -43.84 -6.28 16.65
C LYS A 231 -45.29 -6.72 16.45
N ASP A 232 -45.60 -7.36 15.33
CA ASP A 232 -46.97 -7.77 14.96
C ASP A 232 -47.39 -9.07 15.69
N VAL A 233 -46.42 -9.80 16.24
CA VAL A 233 -46.60 -11.12 16.87
C VAL A 233 -46.01 -11.19 18.27
N VAL A 234 -45.54 -10.08 18.87
CA VAL A 234 -44.95 -10.08 20.23
C VAL A 234 -45.91 -10.69 21.25
N ASP A 235 -47.20 -10.34 21.18
CA ASP A 235 -48.21 -10.84 22.12
C ASP A 235 -48.48 -12.35 21.99
N GLN A 236 -48.15 -12.92 20.83
CA GLN A 236 -48.27 -14.36 20.56
C GLN A 236 -47.00 -15.13 20.89
N ILE A 237 -45.87 -14.41 21.05
CA ILE A 237 -44.55 -14.97 21.30
C ILE A 237 -44.11 -14.50 22.70
N ASN A 238 -44.42 -15.29 23.73
CA ASN A 238 -44.01 -15.06 25.13
C ASN A 238 -42.47 -15.03 25.29
N LEU A 239 -41.81 -13.97 24.86
CA LEU A 239 -40.37 -13.75 24.98
C LEU A 239 -40.06 -12.84 26.17
N PRO A 240 -39.09 -13.20 27.03
CA PRO A 240 -38.57 -12.31 28.07
C PRO A 240 -37.98 -11.02 27.48
N PRO A 241 -37.89 -9.91 28.24
CA PRO A 241 -37.39 -8.64 27.70
C PRO A 241 -35.92 -8.72 27.26
N GLN A 242 -35.59 -7.95 26.23
CA GLN A 242 -34.21 -7.74 25.74
C GLN A 242 -33.71 -6.36 26.13
N THR A 243 -32.48 -6.30 26.67
CA THR A 243 -31.77 -5.07 27.00
C THR A 243 -30.53 -4.91 26.14
N VAL A 244 -30.23 -3.68 25.69
CA VAL A 244 -29.01 -3.35 24.94
C VAL A 244 -28.23 -2.31 25.74
N GLU A 245 -27.02 -2.66 26.15
CA GLU A 245 -26.10 -1.81 26.90
C GLU A 245 -24.88 -1.44 26.03
N THR A 246 -24.65 -0.15 25.82
CA THR A 246 -23.47 0.35 25.10
C THR A 246 -22.45 0.88 26.10
N SER A 247 -21.28 0.24 26.16
CA SER A 247 -20.14 0.65 26.97
C SER A 247 -19.19 1.50 26.12
N TRP A 248 -19.07 2.77 26.48
CA TRP A 248 -18.17 3.72 25.83
C TRP A 248 -16.78 3.69 26.47
N LEU A 249 -15.75 3.52 25.64
CA LEU A 249 -14.36 3.37 26.07
C LEU A 249 -13.52 4.56 25.58
N ARG A 250 -12.48 4.91 26.33
CA ARG A 250 -11.47 5.90 25.92
C ARG A 250 -10.11 5.23 25.89
N LEU A 251 -9.41 5.34 24.77
CA LEU A 251 -8.05 4.83 24.62
C LEU A 251 -7.10 5.52 25.61
N SER A 252 -6.06 4.81 26.01
CA SER A 252 -4.92 5.43 26.72
C SER A 252 -4.18 6.42 25.81
N GLU A 253 -3.36 7.31 26.37
CA GLU A 253 -2.58 8.29 25.61
C GLU A 253 -1.71 7.63 24.52
N ILE A 254 -1.18 6.45 24.82
CA ILE A 254 -0.28 5.73 23.93
C ILE A 254 -1.09 5.02 22.83
N GLU A 255 -2.20 4.36 23.18
CA GLU A 255 -3.13 3.80 22.19
C GLU A 255 -3.72 4.90 21.29
N THR A 256 -4.00 6.09 21.84
CA THR A 256 -4.51 7.25 21.11
C THR A 256 -3.46 7.77 20.14
N HIS A 257 -2.20 7.88 20.57
CA HIS A 257 -1.10 8.26 19.70
C HIS A 257 -0.94 7.28 18.52
N PHE A 258 -0.94 5.97 18.78
CA PHE A 258 -0.88 4.94 17.73
C PHE A 258 -2.08 4.99 16.80
N TYR A 259 -3.27 5.12 17.36
CA TYR A 259 -4.50 5.21 16.61
C TYR A 259 -4.51 6.43 15.68
N ASN A 260 -4.09 7.60 16.17
CA ASN A 260 -3.99 8.82 15.38
C ASN A 260 -2.93 8.71 14.28
N GLN A 261 -1.76 8.13 14.59
CA GLN A 261 -0.71 7.90 13.58
C GLN A 261 -1.19 6.96 12.47
N GLN A 262 -1.83 5.85 12.84
CA GLN A 262 -2.42 4.92 11.89
C GLN A 262 -3.52 5.57 11.06
N MET A 263 -4.32 6.43 11.67
CA MET A 263 -5.35 7.18 10.95
C MET A 263 -4.76 8.12 9.90
N GLU A 264 -3.68 8.84 10.24
CA GLU A 264 -2.96 9.68 9.28
C GLU A 264 -2.40 8.86 8.11
N GLU A 265 -1.82 7.69 8.40
CA GLU A 265 -1.25 6.80 7.39
C GLU A 265 -2.33 6.19 6.49
N CYS A 266 -3.44 5.72 7.05
CA CYS A 266 -4.61 5.30 6.26
C CYS A 266 -5.15 6.45 5.40
N THR A 267 -5.17 7.68 5.92
CA THR A 267 -5.61 8.85 5.16
C THR A 267 -4.67 9.15 3.99
N LYS A 268 -3.35 9.06 4.19
CA LYS A 268 -2.35 9.26 3.13
C LYS A 268 -2.35 8.12 2.10
N ALA A 269 -2.46 6.87 2.54
CA ALA A 269 -2.52 5.71 1.66
C ALA A 269 -3.80 5.68 0.79
N LEU A 270 -4.90 6.26 1.30
CA LEU A 270 -6.11 6.49 0.51
C LEU A 270 -5.91 7.50 -0.62
N ASP A 271 -5.03 8.49 -0.43
CA ASP A 271 -4.65 9.42 -1.49
C ASP A 271 -3.77 8.73 -2.57
N GLU A 272 -3.13 7.59 -2.24
CA GLU A 272 -2.16 6.89 -3.10
C GLU A 272 -2.60 5.47 -3.59
N ASN A 273 -3.84 5.06 -3.35
CA ASN A 273 -4.48 3.88 -3.99
C ASN A 273 -3.77 2.51 -3.80
N ARG A 274 -3.27 2.18 -2.59
CA ARG A 274 -2.72 0.84 -2.30
C ARG A 274 -3.09 0.31 -0.89
N PRO A 275 -3.69 -0.89 -0.75
CA PRO A 275 -3.86 -1.53 0.55
C PRO A 275 -2.54 -2.15 1.04
N MET A 276 -2.11 -1.79 2.26
CA MET A 276 -0.90 -2.31 2.91
C MET A 276 -1.21 -3.48 3.86
N SER A 277 -0.29 -4.45 4.00
CA SER A 277 -0.39 -5.46 5.05
C SER A 277 0.04 -4.88 6.41
N MET A 278 -0.33 -5.51 7.54
CA MET A 278 0.08 -5.03 8.88
C MET A 278 1.61 -4.98 9.06
N ASP A 279 2.35 -5.80 8.33
CA ASP A 279 3.81 -5.83 8.36
C ASP A 279 4.41 -4.69 7.54
N ASP A 280 3.79 -4.39 6.40
CA ASP A 280 4.14 -3.22 5.58
C ASP A 280 3.83 -1.92 6.35
N VAL A 281 2.69 -1.87 7.04
CA VAL A 281 2.30 -0.75 7.90
C VAL A 281 3.33 -0.53 9.00
N LEU A 282 3.68 -1.57 9.78
CA LEU A 282 4.66 -1.43 10.86
C LEU A 282 6.03 -0.96 10.32
N THR A 283 6.44 -1.48 9.16
CA THR A 283 7.71 -1.11 8.52
C THR A 283 7.69 0.35 8.04
N GLU A 284 6.60 0.79 7.40
CA GLU A 284 6.43 2.17 6.97
C GLU A 284 6.34 3.15 8.15
N MET A 285 5.63 2.79 9.22
CA MET A 285 5.60 3.54 10.48
C MET A 285 7.01 3.74 11.04
N MET A 286 7.82 2.67 11.05
CA MET A 286 9.19 2.72 11.53
C MET A 286 10.05 3.64 10.65
N LEU A 287 9.99 3.48 9.33
CA LEU A 287 10.74 4.33 8.40
C LEU A 287 10.32 5.80 8.48
N LYS A 288 9.02 6.08 8.69
CA LYS A 288 8.51 7.44 8.92
C LYS A 288 9.03 8.00 10.25
N ALA A 289 8.91 7.24 11.35
CA ALA A 289 9.39 7.66 12.66
C ALA A 289 10.92 7.89 12.65
N GLN A 290 11.68 7.07 11.91
CA GLN A 290 13.11 7.28 11.68
C GLN A 290 13.35 8.61 10.96
N ARG A 291 12.69 8.86 9.82
CA ARG A 291 12.83 10.12 9.07
C ARG A 291 12.50 11.35 9.91
N GLU A 292 11.46 11.28 10.74
CA GLU A 292 11.11 12.37 11.65
C GLU A 292 12.18 12.62 12.73
N CYS A 293 12.81 11.55 13.23
CA CYS A 293 13.93 11.68 14.17
C CYS A 293 15.20 12.21 13.49
N GLU A 294 15.50 11.75 12.26
CA GLU A 294 16.62 12.25 11.45
C GLU A 294 16.49 13.76 11.21
N GLU A 295 15.31 14.21 10.82
CA GLU A 295 15.00 15.63 10.61
C GLU A 295 15.10 16.45 11.90
N ALA A 296 14.53 15.96 13.01
CA ALA A 296 14.62 16.65 14.29
C ALA A 296 16.07 16.75 14.80
N GLN A 297 16.88 15.71 14.57
CA GLN A 297 18.31 15.72 14.90
C GLN A 297 19.09 16.65 13.97
N ARG A 298 18.73 16.74 12.68
CA ARG A 298 19.35 17.65 11.71
C ARG A 298 19.26 19.10 12.16
N VAL A 299 18.08 19.55 12.59
CA VAL A 299 17.85 20.92 13.08
C VAL A 299 18.62 21.17 14.38
N LEU A 300 18.59 20.23 15.33
CA LEU A 300 19.35 20.35 16.58
C LEU A 300 20.87 20.43 16.33
N LEU A 301 21.40 19.63 15.41
CA LEU A 301 22.81 19.69 15.02
C LEU A 301 23.18 21.01 14.34
N ALA A 302 22.31 21.55 13.49
CA ALA A 302 22.51 22.85 12.88
C ALA A 302 22.59 23.97 13.93
N ALA A 303 21.69 23.96 14.92
CA ALA A 303 21.71 24.91 16.03
C ALA A 303 23.00 24.82 16.87
N LEU A 304 23.43 23.60 17.22
CA LEU A 304 24.67 23.37 17.97
C LEU A 304 25.91 23.83 17.19
N ASN A 305 25.99 23.52 15.89
CA ASN A 305 27.07 23.96 15.01
C ASN A 305 27.11 25.49 14.88
N GLY A 306 25.94 26.13 14.70
CA GLY A 306 25.82 27.59 14.63
C GLY A 306 26.26 28.27 15.92
N LEU A 307 25.82 27.78 17.08
CA LEU A 307 26.26 28.30 18.38
C LEU A 307 27.77 28.12 18.58
N ALA A 308 28.33 26.97 18.19
CA ALA A 308 29.77 26.74 18.27
C ALA A 308 30.54 27.75 17.40
N ALA A 309 30.07 28.01 16.17
CA ALA A 309 30.65 29.01 15.28
C ALA A 309 30.61 30.43 15.88
N LEU A 310 29.49 30.85 16.48
CA LEU A 310 29.39 32.16 17.15
C LEU A 310 30.35 32.29 18.33
N ASN A 311 30.51 31.24 19.14
CA ASN A 311 31.48 31.24 20.25
C ASN A 311 32.93 31.34 19.74
N VAL A 312 33.27 30.72 18.60
CA VAL A 312 34.57 30.90 17.95
C VAL A 312 34.79 32.35 17.49
N VAL A 313 33.76 32.99 16.94
CA VAL A 313 33.79 34.40 16.49
C VAL A 313 34.01 35.36 17.66
N GLU A 314 33.36 35.12 18.80
CA GLU A 314 33.52 35.93 20.02
C GLU A 314 34.82 35.63 20.80
N GLY A 315 35.61 34.64 20.37
CA GLY A 315 36.85 34.23 21.04
C GLY A 315 36.66 33.29 22.24
N ALA A 316 35.43 32.84 22.51
CA ALA A 316 35.09 31.87 23.55
C ALA A 316 35.33 30.43 23.05
N VAL A 317 36.60 30.03 22.93
CA VAL A 317 36.97 28.74 22.32
C VAL A 317 36.52 27.55 23.17
N GLU A 318 36.57 27.65 24.51
CA GLU A 318 36.18 26.57 25.42
C GLU A 318 34.71 26.17 25.26
N THR A 319 33.80 27.15 25.22
CA THR A 319 32.36 26.91 25.03
C THR A 319 32.08 26.34 23.64
N ALA A 320 32.82 26.75 22.60
CA ALA A 320 32.72 26.17 21.27
C ALA A 320 33.11 24.68 21.26
N VAL A 321 34.20 24.29 21.95
CA VAL A 321 34.59 22.87 22.09
C VAL A 321 33.49 22.08 22.81
N GLY A 322 32.89 22.63 23.87
CA GLY A 322 31.79 22.00 24.58
C GLY A 322 30.58 21.73 23.69
N LEU A 323 30.21 22.68 22.83
CA LEU A 323 29.08 22.55 21.89
C LEU A 323 29.35 21.52 20.79
N TYR A 324 30.57 21.49 20.22
CA TYR A 324 30.95 20.45 19.26
C TYR A 324 31.00 19.06 19.91
N PHE A 325 31.42 18.95 21.17
CA PHE A 325 31.35 17.70 21.92
C PHE A 325 29.91 17.23 22.14
N GLU A 326 29.00 18.14 22.51
CA GLU A 326 27.58 17.84 22.66
C GLU A 326 26.97 17.33 21.35
N ALA A 327 27.30 17.98 20.22
CA ALA A 327 26.87 17.53 18.89
C ALA A 327 27.39 16.12 18.54
N LEU A 328 28.67 15.84 18.81
CA LEU A 328 29.23 14.49 18.60
C LEU A 328 28.56 13.44 19.48
N SER A 329 28.35 13.75 20.77
CA SER A 329 27.69 12.85 21.72
C SER A 329 26.24 12.56 21.32
N LEU A 330 25.53 13.56 20.81
CA LEU A 330 24.17 13.40 20.30
C LEU A 330 24.11 12.40 19.14
N ILE A 331 25.00 12.56 18.14
CA ILE A 331 25.06 11.67 16.98
C ILE A 331 25.36 10.23 17.43
N GLN A 332 26.32 10.05 18.33
CA GLN A 332 26.70 8.72 18.80
C GLN A 332 25.60 8.05 19.63
N HIS A 333 24.87 8.82 20.46
CA HIS A 333 23.79 8.27 21.29
C HIS A 333 22.63 7.69 20.46
N ASN A 334 22.27 8.38 19.38
CA ASN A 334 21.13 7.99 18.54
C ASN A 334 21.50 7.05 17.38
N TRP A 335 22.79 6.80 17.17
CA TRP A 335 23.30 6.09 16.00
C TRP A 335 22.64 4.74 15.78
N ALA A 336 22.40 3.96 16.83
CA ALA A 336 21.79 2.63 16.73
C ALA A 336 20.35 2.63 16.17
N GLU A 337 19.65 3.76 16.23
CA GLU A 337 18.22 3.87 15.88
C GLU A 337 18.02 4.53 14.50
N PHE A 338 18.80 5.57 14.19
CA PHE A 338 18.78 6.30 12.92
C PHE A 338 20.10 7.08 12.73
N ARG A 339 20.35 7.59 11.52
CA ARG A 339 21.65 8.20 11.17
C ARG A 339 21.58 9.73 11.15
N ALA A 340 22.72 10.38 11.34
CA ALA A 340 22.84 11.82 11.17
C ALA A 340 23.08 12.19 9.70
N ASP A 341 22.49 13.29 9.27
CA ASP A 341 22.73 13.88 7.95
C ASP A 341 24.19 14.22 7.70
N LEU A 342 24.60 14.06 6.44
CA LEU A 342 26.00 14.16 6.03
C LEU A 342 26.57 15.59 6.09
N LEU A 343 25.81 16.60 5.66
CA LEU A 343 26.32 17.99 5.58
C LEU A 343 26.53 18.64 6.96
N PRO A 344 25.56 18.57 7.91
CA PRO A 344 25.81 19.07 9.28
C PRO A 344 26.92 18.30 9.99
N ARG A 345 27.07 17.00 9.69
CA ARG A 345 28.17 16.17 10.19
C ARG A 345 29.51 16.60 9.59
N LEU A 346 29.59 16.90 8.30
CA LEU A 346 30.79 17.44 7.65
C LEU A 346 31.20 18.78 8.27
N HIS A 347 30.24 19.69 8.49
CA HIS A 347 30.49 20.95 9.16
C HIS A 347 31.13 20.75 10.54
N LEU A 348 30.53 19.86 11.35
CA LEU A 348 31.01 19.51 12.68
C LEU A 348 32.46 19.00 12.64
N VAL A 349 32.74 17.96 11.85
CA VAL A 349 34.07 17.33 11.85
C VAL A 349 35.14 18.25 11.24
N HIS A 350 34.81 19.01 10.20
CA HIS A 350 35.73 19.93 9.55
C HIS A 350 36.09 21.11 10.45
N ASN A 351 35.09 21.82 10.97
CA ASN A 351 35.31 23.02 11.78
C ASN A 351 35.88 22.71 13.16
N PHE A 352 35.48 21.58 13.76
CA PHE A 352 36.11 21.12 14.99
C PHE A 352 37.58 20.74 14.76
N GLY A 353 37.89 20.02 13.68
CA GLY A 353 39.27 19.71 13.29
C GLY A 353 40.14 20.97 13.09
N ARG A 354 39.61 22.00 12.42
CA ARG A 354 40.28 23.30 12.25
C ARG A 354 40.49 24.04 13.57
N LEU A 355 39.55 23.93 14.51
CA LEU A 355 39.70 24.53 15.84
C LEU A 355 40.88 23.89 16.59
N LEU A 356 41.07 22.57 16.46
CA LEU A 356 42.19 21.84 17.05
C LEU A 356 43.56 22.23 16.47
N GLU A 357 43.63 22.72 15.22
CA GLU A 357 44.90 23.19 14.62
C GLU A 357 45.52 24.35 15.40
N ARG A 358 44.69 25.20 16.02
CA ARG A 358 45.15 26.35 16.83
C ARG A 358 45.89 25.93 18.09
N PHE A 359 45.82 24.65 18.49
CA PHE A 359 46.44 24.11 19.70
C PHE A 359 47.73 23.31 19.43
N GLY A 360 48.39 23.50 18.27
CA GLY A 360 49.81 23.17 18.09
C GLY A 360 50.16 21.82 17.42
N ALA A 361 49.26 21.20 16.65
CA ALA A 361 49.61 20.01 15.86
C ALA A 361 50.11 20.39 14.45
N PRO A 362 51.33 20.01 14.00
CA PRO A 362 51.81 20.30 12.66
C PRO A 362 50.88 19.71 11.59
N ARG A 363 50.67 20.41 10.45
CA ARG A 363 49.76 20.00 9.37
C ARG A 363 50.09 18.58 8.91
N PRO A 364 49.11 17.64 8.82
CA PRO A 364 49.42 16.31 8.34
C PRO A 364 49.83 16.40 6.85
N PRO A 365 50.79 15.60 6.40
CA PRO A 365 51.05 15.49 4.96
C PRO A 365 49.76 15.02 4.27
N ILE A 366 49.49 15.55 3.07
CA ILE A 366 48.39 15.10 2.21
C ILE A 366 48.68 13.64 1.85
N MET A 367 48.24 12.70 2.67
CA MET A 367 48.24 11.30 2.29
C MET A 367 47.05 11.09 1.37
N LEU A 368 47.33 10.87 0.09
CA LEU A 368 46.48 10.12 -0.83
C LEU A 368 46.37 8.67 -0.31
N SER A 369 45.85 8.47 0.90
CA SER A 369 45.53 7.12 1.34
C SER A 369 44.28 6.70 0.57
N GLN A 370 44.40 5.61 -0.18
CA GLN A 370 43.27 4.85 -0.68
C GLN A 370 42.49 4.32 0.54
N VAL A 371 41.69 5.18 1.16
CA VAL A 371 40.77 4.76 2.20
C VAL A 371 39.72 3.90 1.49
N PRO A 372 39.51 2.64 1.89
CA PRO A 372 38.50 1.80 1.26
C PRO A 372 37.15 2.53 1.29
N PHE A 373 36.44 2.51 0.16
CA PHE A 373 35.12 3.11 0.05
C PHE A 373 34.16 2.32 0.93
N GLU A 374 33.92 2.83 2.13
CA GLU A 374 32.90 2.32 3.05
C GLU A 374 31.65 3.20 2.96
N ASP A 375 30.47 2.58 3.07
CA ASP A 375 29.21 3.31 3.07
C ASP A 375 29.11 4.16 4.35
N ALA A 376 29.29 5.48 4.18
CA ALA A 376 29.30 6.45 5.27
C ALA A 376 27.93 6.62 5.97
N LYS A 377 26.89 5.92 5.49
CA LYS A 377 25.60 5.74 6.20
C LYS A 377 25.59 4.47 7.06
N THR A 378 26.29 3.40 6.69
CA THR A 378 26.22 2.12 7.42
C THR A 378 27.41 1.87 8.35
N ASN A 379 28.59 2.42 8.06
CA ASN A 379 29.80 2.22 8.86
C ASN A 379 30.54 3.53 9.25
N HIS A 380 31.32 3.43 10.33
CA HIS A 380 31.77 4.54 11.17
C HIS A 380 32.90 5.38 10.58
N CYS A 381 32.75 6.71 10.69
CA CYS A 381 33.85 7.66 10.53
C CYS A 381 33.87 8.74 11.63
N LEU A 382 32.92 8.74 12.57
CA LEU A 382 32.92 9.73 13.66
C LEU A 382 34.16 9.51 14.55
N PRO A 383 34.87 10.58 14.95
CA PRO A 383 36.03 10.45 15.82
C PRO A 383 35.66 9.78 17.14
N LEU A 384 36.59 9.01 17.72
CA LEU A 384 36.43 8.54 19.09
C LEU A 384 36.37 9.76 20.05
N LEU A 385 35.39 9.75 20.96
CA LEU A 385 35.13 10.82 21.96
C LEU A 385 36.32 11.09 22.91
N THR A 386 37.38 10.29 22.87
CA THR A 386 38.50 10.32 23.81
C THR A 386 39.22 11.66 23.81
N ALA A 387 39.42 12.28 22.65
CA ALA A 387 40.16 13.54 22.58
C ALA A 387 39.33 14.77 22.96
N ALA A 388 38.05 14.81 22.58
CA ALA A 388 37.14 15.87 23.00
C ALA A 388 36.89 15.82 24.51
N LYS A 389 36.85 14.62 25.10
CA LYS A 389 36.82 14.41 26.55
C LYS A 389 38.11 14.89 27.24
N CYS A 390 39.28 14.61 26.67
CA CYS A 390 40.57 15.12 27.17
C CYS A 390 40.65 16.66 27.12
N LEU A 391 40.14 17.30 26.07
CA LEU A 391 40.06 18.77 25.97
C LEU A 391 39.14 19.36 27.03
N PHE A 392 37.96 18.76 27.22
CA PHE A 392 37.02 19.20 28.24
C PHE A 392 37.62 19.10 29.66
N GLU A 393 38.36 18.02 29.93
CA GLU A 393 39.10 17.83 31.18
C GLU A 393 40.29 18.81 31.32
N HIS A 394 40.96 19.16 30.22
CA HIS A 394 42.04 20.15 30.17
C HIS A 394 41.55 21.56 30.55
N PHE A 395 40.46 22.03 29.92
CA PHE A 395 39.86 23.33 30.23
C PHE A 395 39.23 23.38 31.63
N SER A 396 38.65 22.27 32.09
CA SER A 396 38.03 22.21 33.44
C SER A 396 39.04 22.19 34.60
N LYS A 397 40.30 21.74 34.38
CA LYS A 397 41.28 21.50 35.45
C LYS A 397 42.56 22.34 35.37
N ASN A 398 42.74 23.22 34.38
CA ASN A 398 43.91 24.10 34.24
C ASN A 398 45.28 23.38 34.32
N HIS A 399 45.45 22.21 33.68
CA HIS A 399 46.74 21.51 33.61
C HIS A 399 47.43 21.67 32.25
N HIS A 400 48.71 22.01 32.22
CA HIS A 400 49.50 22.06 30.97
C HIS A 400 49.69 20.64 30.37
N PRO A 401 49.44 20.43 29.07
CA PRO A 401 49.42 19.09 28.51
C PRO A 401 50.73 18.79 27.78
N THR A 402 51.77 18.32 28.48
CA THR A 402 52.89 17.64 27.78
C THR A 402 52.48 16.24 27.30
N ASP A 403 51.52 15.59 27.97
CA ASP A 403 51.01 14.25 27.63
C ASP A 403 49.78 14.25 26.69
N SER A 404 49.16 15.41 26.42
CA SER A 404 47.89 15.49 25.64
C SER A 404 48.07 15.88 24.17
N PHE A 405 49.28 16.23 23.72
CA PHE A 405 49.55 16.58 22.32
C PHE A 405 49.31 15.41 21.36
N GLU A 406 49.69 14.19 21.75
CA GLU A 406 49.52 13.00 20.89
C GLU A 406 48.04 12.62 20.74
N LEU A 407 47.26 12.71 21.81
CA LEU A 407 45.81 12.52 21.80
C LEU A 407 45.10 13.56 20.92
N LEU A 408 45.51 14.82 20.99
CA LEU A 408 44.98 15.90 20.15
C LEU A 408 45.34 15.71 18.67
N ARG A 409 46.57 15.24 18.41
CA ARG A 409 47.03 14.89 17.05
C ARG A 409 46.18 13.77 16.46
N GLN A 410 45.94 12.71 17.22
CA GLN A 410 45.11 11.57 16.80
C GLN A 410 43.66 12.00 16.53
N ALA A 411 43.07 12.79 17.43
CA ALA A 411 41.73 13.34 17.27
C ALA A 411 41.53 14.07 15.94
N ARG A 412 42.52 14.90 15.59
CA ARG A 412 42.50 15.71 14.38
C ARG A 412 42.64 14.83 13.15
N LEU A 413 43.48 13.79 13.20
CA LEU A 413 43.60 12.83 12.11
C LEU A 413 42.27 12.11 11.87
N ASP A 414 41.60 11.67 12.94
CA ASP A 414 40.29 11.01 12.87
C ASP A 414 39.21 11.95 12.31
N LEU A 415 39.14 13.19 12.79
CA LEU A 415 38.22 14.23 12.27
C LEU A 415 38.46 14.53 10.78
N HIS A 416 39.73 14.63 10.38
CA HIS A 416 40.09 14.89 8.99
C HIS A 416 39.74 13.71 8.09
N HIS A 417 40.06 12.49 8.52
CA HIS A 417 39.69 11.26 7.82
C HIS A 417 38.17 11.16 7.63
N SER A 418 37.41 11.47 8.69
CA SER A 418 35.95 11.54 8.63
C SER A 418 35.44 12.53 7.60
N ALA A 419 36.05 13.72 7.53
CA ALA A 419 35.65 14.76 6.58
C ALA A 419 35.86 14.26 5.14
N THR A 420 37.03 13.69 4.85
CA THR A 420 37.36 13.16 3.51
C THR A 420 36.44 12.02 3.09
N GLN A 421 36.10 11.11 4.01
CA GLN A 421 35.15 10.02 3.74
C GLN A 421 33.74 10.53 3.45
N ILE A 422 33.26 11.53 4.21
CA ILE A 422 31.94 12.15 3.97
C ILE A 422 31.90 12.81 2.59
N GLU A 423 32.93 13.60 2.24
CA GLU A 423 33.01 14.26 0.93
C GLU A 423 33.03 13.23 -0.22
N ALA A 424 33.86 12.19 -0.12
CA ALA A 424 33.96 11.15 -1.13
C ALA A 424 32.63 10.40 -1.30
N PHE A 425 31.95 10.06 -0.19
CA PHE A 425 30.65 9.41 -0.23
C PHE A 425 29.57 10.32 -0.81
N TYR A 426 29.51 11.59 -0.43
CA TYR A 426 28.52 12.55 -0.93
C TYR A 426 28.60 12.69 -2.46
N LEU A 427 29.81 12.75 -3.01
CA LEU A 427 30.03 12.87 -4.46
C LEU A 427 29.86 11.57 -5.23
N SER A 428 29.89 10.41 -4.57
CA SER A 428 29.90 9.08 -5.22
C SER A 428 28.73 8.87 -6.17
N GLN A 429 27.51 9.20 -5.73
CA GLN A 429 26.30 9.01 -6.52
C GLN A 429 26.28 9.94 -7.74
N CYS A 430 26.62 11.22 -7.55
CA CYS A 430 26.68 12.19 -8.64
C CYS A 430 27.76 11.81 -9.68
N ASN A 431 28.94 11.38 -9.22
CA ASN A 431 30.02 10.91 -10.09
C ASN A 431 29.58 9.70 -10.93
N LEU A 432 28.93 8.70 -10.31
CA LEU A 432 28.42 7.53 -11.03
C LEU A 432 27.37 7.91 -12.10
N THR A 433 26.46 8.83 -11.77
CA THR A 433 25.45 9.31 -12.73
C THR A 433 26.07 10.08 -13.90
N HIS A 434 27.10 10.89 -13.63
CA HIS A 434 27.89 11.58 -14.62
C HIS A 434 28.60 10.60 -15.56
N ASP A 435 29.36 9.66 -15.01
CA ASP A 435 30.18 8.73 -15.80
C ASP A 435 29.30 7.83 -16.69
N THR A 436 28.15 7.40 -16.17
CA THR A 436 27.15 6.66 -16.95
C THR A 436 26.55 7.50 -18.07
N ALA A 437 26.25 8.78 -17.83
CA ALA A 437 25.71 9.67 -18.85
C ALA A 437 26.76 10.00 -19.93
N LEU A 438 28.00 10.22 -19.51
CA LEU A 438 29.15 10.49 -20.38
C LEU A 438 29.38 9.32 -21.32
N HIS A 439 29.47 8.11 -20.79
CA HIS A 439 29.67 6.90 -21.60
C HIS A 439 28.57 6.70 -22.63
N LYS A 440 27.30 6.91 -22.26
CA LYS A 440 26.16 6.78 -23.19
C LYS A 440 26.20 7.83 -24.29
N TYR A 441 26.50 9.09 -23.94
CA TYR A 441 26.59 10.18 -24.90
C TYR A 441 27.77 9.99 -25.86
N GLU A 442 28.96 9.69 -25.35
CA GLU A 442 30.17 9.48 -26.16
C GLU A 442 30.01 8.30 -27.12
N THR A 443 29.39 7.20 -26.65
CA THR A 443 29.08 6.05 -27.51
C THR A 443 28.15 6.44 -28.66
N ALA A 444 27.07 7.18 -28.38
CA ALA A 444 26.13 7.64 -29.41
C ALA A 444 26.79 8.61 -30.40
N TYR A 445 27.59 9.58 -29.89
CA TYR A 445 28.31 10.54 -30.71
C TYR A 445 29.30 9.85 -31.66
N ARG A 446 30.11 8.91 -31.14
CA ARG A 446 31.09 8.15 -31.93
C ARG A 446 30.43 7.27 -32.98
N SER A 447 29.34 6.59 -32.63
CA SER A 447 28.58 5.78 -33.59
C SER A 447 28.08 6.63 -34.75
N LEU A 448 27.44 7.77 -34.46
CA LEU A 448 26.93 8.67 -35.49
C LEU A 448 28.06 9.29 -36.33
N GLN A 449 29.18 9.65 -35.69
CA GLN A 449 30.36 10.18 -36.37
C GLN A 449 30.95 9.15 -37.34
N ALA A 450 31.09 7.89 -36.91
CA ALA A 450 31.67 6.83 -37.72
C ALA A 450 30.76 6.43 -38.90
N GLU A 451 29.44 6.41 -38.70
CA GLU A 451 28.48 5.93 -39.70
C GLU A 451 28.16 6.97 -40.78
N HIS A 452 28.13 8.26 -40.42
CA HIS A 452 27.61 9.31 -41.31
C HIS A 452 28.59 10.46 -41.58
N PHE A 453 29.66 10.61 -40.81
CA PHE A 453 30.64 11.70 -40.97
C PHE A 453 32.08 11.16 -41.02
N PRO A 454 32.41 10.29 -42.00
CA PRO A 454 33.75 9.75 -42.14
C PRO A 454 34.76 10.87 -42.44
N GLN A 455 35.89 10.88 -41.74
CA GLN A 455 36.99 11.80 -42.04
C GLN A 455 37.67 11.36 -43.33
N GLY A 456 37.66 12.22 -44.36
CA GLY A 456 38.45 11.98 -45.57
C GLY A 456 39.94 12.02 -45.22
N CYS A 457 40.62 10.89 -45.29
CA CYS A 457 42.08 10.89 -45.38
C CYS A 457 42.44 10.98 -46.88
N ILE A 458 43.46 11.76 -47.24
CA ILE A 458 44.12 11.69 -48.56
C ILE A 458 45.63 11.65 -48.28
N VAL A 459 46.33 10.62 -48.76
CA VAL A 459 47.80 10.65 -48.87
C VAL A 459 48.14 10.63 -50.37
N ILE A 460 49.16 11.39 -50.75
CA ILE A 460 49.64 11.47 -52.13
C ILE A 460 51.09 11.02 -52.10
N SER A 461 51.44 9.99 -52.89
CA SER A 461 52.83 9.58 -53.11
C SER A 461 53.24 9.91 -54.55
N THR A 462 54.44 10.44 -54.70
CA THR A 462 55.06 10.70 -56.01
C THR A 462 56.17 9.69 -56.25
N GLN A 463 56.00 8.83 -57.25
CA GLN A 463 57.12 8.12 -57.88
C GLN A 463 57.27 8.66 -59.31
N GLY A 464 58.24 9.56 -59.51
CA GLY A 464 58.44 10.24 -60.79
C GLY A 464 57.37 11.31 -61.09
N GLU A 465 57.37 11.84 -62.31
CA GLU A 465 56.50 12.95 -62.76
C GLU A 465 54.99 12.62 -62.81
N GLN A 466 54.53 11.52 -62.19
CA GLN A 466 53.12 11.16 -62.08
C GLN A 466 52.69 10.94 -60.62
N VAL A 467 51.58 11.59 -60.26
CA VAL A 467 50.98 11.63 -58.92
C VAL A 467 50.07 10.42 -58.72
N HIS A 468 50.33 9.59 -57.70
CA HIS A 468 49.42 8.56 -57.22
C HIS A 468 48.86 8.92 -55.84
N VAL A 469 47.53 8.90 -55.71
CA VAL A 469 46.80 9.16 -54.45
C VAL A 469 46.50 7.82 -53.77
N ASP A 470 46.99 7.64 -52.55
CA ASP A 470 46.73 6.48 -51.69
C ASP A 470 46.64 6.95 -50.25
N VAL A 471 45.62 6.54 -49.48
CA VAL A 471 45.20 7.15 -48.21
C VAL A 471 45.67 6.36 -46.97
N CYS A 472 46.31 6.99 -45.97
CA CYS A 472 46.75 6.33 -44.73
C CYS A 472 46.22 6.98 -43.43
N HIS A 473 45.76 6.11 -42.50
CA HIS A 473 45.25 6.40 -41.16
C HIS A 473 46.39 6.54 -40.14
N THR A 474 46.66 7.75 -39.65
CA THR A 474 47.18 8.05 -38.29
C THR A 474 47.46 9.56 -38.19
N CYS A 475 46.92 10.23 -37.16
CA CYS A 475 46.97 11.69 -36.88
C CYS A 475 45.92 12.49 -37.67
N ILE A 476 44.94 13.17 -37.06
CA ILE A 476 45.07 14.53 -36.51
C ILE A 476 44.01 14.78 -35.41
N VAL A 477 44.51 15.21 -34.25
CA VAL A 477 43.86 16.09 -33.27
C VAL A 477 44.10 17.51 -33.81
N ASP A 478 43.07 18.36 -33.87
CA ASP A 478 43.10 19.77 -34.37
C ASP A 478 43.06 19.98 -35.91
N ALA A 479 41.90 19.72 -36.53
CA ALA A 479 41.56 20.31 -37.85
C ALA A 479 40.13 20.87 -37.83
N PRO A 480 39.94 22.19 -37.99
CA PRO A 480 38.63 22.84 -38.13
C PRO A 480 38.30 23.07 -39.61
N GLU A 481 38.10 22.00 -40.39
CA GLU A 481 37.48 22.10 -41.73
C GLU A 481 36.60 20.86 -41.94
N SER A 482 35.34 20.99 -41.57
CA SER A 482 34.34 19.93 -41.60
C SER A 482 33.69 19.76 -42.97
N PRO A 483 33.43 18.53 -43.45
CA PRO A 483 32.25 18.29 -44.25
C PRO A 483 31.06 18.44 -43.31
N HIS A 484 30.48 19.63 -43.28
CA HIS A 484 29.36 19.98 -42.40
C HIS A 484 28.07 19.21 -42.73
N LEU A 485 27.99 18.58 -43.90
CA LEU A 485 26.88 17.73 -44.32
C LEU A 485 27.46 16.38 -44.76
N PRO A 486 26.87 15.23 -44.36
CA PRO A 486 27.29 13.94 -44.90
C PRO A 486 27.21 13.94 -46.42
N ASP A 487 28.27 13.54 -47.12
CA ASP A 487 28.26 13.46 -48.60
C ASP A 487 27.14 12.55 -49.10
N SER A 488 26.85 11.47 -48.36
CA SER A 488 25.72 10.57 -48.58
C SER A 488 24.37 11.28 -48.45
N PHE A 489 24.22 12.19 -47.50
CA PHE A 489 23.02 13.01 -47.35
C PHE A 489 22.89 13.98 -48.52
N HIS A 490 23.97 14.67 -48.89
CA HIS A 490 23.94 15.64 -49.98
C HIS A 490 23.58 14.96 -51.32
N ALA A 491 24.19 13.80 -51.62
CA ALA A 491 23.89 13.01 -52.81
C ALA A 491 22.42 12.53 -52.83
N ALA A 492 21.95 11.92 -51.73
CA ALA A 492 20.58 11.45 -51.60
C ALA A 492 19.55 12.55 -51.78
N TRP A 493 19.82 13.72 -51.18
CA TRP A 493 18.98 14.89 -51.26
C TRP A 493 18.90 15.45 -52.68
N MET A 494 20.05 15.49 -53.39
CA MET A 494 20.12 15.95 -54.76
C MET A 494 19.35 15.04 -55.73
N GLU A 495 19.45 13.72 -55.56
CA GLU A 495 18.70 12.76 -56.36
C GLU A 495 17.19 12.88 -56.11
N CYS A 496 16.76 13.01 -54.85
CA CYS A 496 15.35 13.19 -54.51
C CYS A 496 14.75 14.46 -55.10
N LEU A 497 15.48 15.58 -55.10
CA LEU A 497 14.99 16.84 -55.67
C LEU A 497 14.89 16.83 -57.19
N LEU A 498 15.79 16.11 -57.87
CA LEU A 498 15.77 15.97 -59.33
C LEU A 498 14.62 15.06 -59.81
N ALA A 499 14.14 14.16 -58.96
CA ALA A 499 13.07 13.21 -59.25
C ALA A 499 11.66 13.74 -58.96
N VAL A 500 11.49 15.03 -58.67
CA VAL A 500 10.17 15.63 -58.38
C VAL A 500 9.46 16.02 -59.69
N ASP A 501 8.30 15.41 -59.95
CA ASP A 501 7.50 15.68 -61.16
C ASP A 501 6.94 17.11 -61.24
N ASP A 502 6.48 17.65 -60.10
CA ASP A 502 5.89 18.99 -59.99
C ASP A 502 6.61 19.83 -58.91
N PRO A 503 7.71 20.52 -59.30
CA PRO A 503 8.52 21.36 -58.42
C PRO A 503 7.73 22.46 -57.69
N ASP A 504 6.79 23.11 -58.38
CA ASP A 504 6.08 24.27 -57.85
C ASP A 504 5.02 23.84 -56.82
N ALA A 505 4.28 22.76 -57.10
CA ALA A 505 3.32 22.23 -56.13
C ALA A 505 4.00 21.66 -54.86
N LEU A 506 5.22 21.12 -54.98
CA LEU A 506 6.02 20.71 -53.82
C LEU A 506 6.39 21.91 -52.95
N VAL A 507 6.85 23.01 -53.55
CA VAL A 507 7.22 24.23 -52.83
C VAL A 507 6.02 24.79 -52.06
N ASP A 508 4.85 24.85 -52.68
CA ASP A 508 3.64 25.35 -52.01
C ASP A 508 3.20 24.47 -50.84
N ARG A 509 3.28 23.14 -50.97
CA ARG A 509 3.00 22.20 -49.86
C ARG A 509 3.97 22.37 -48.70
N VAL A 510 5.28 22.47 -49.00
CA VAL A 510 6.31 22.69 -47.99
C VAL A 510 6.08 24.01 -47.25
N ARG A 511 5.80 25.09 -47.97
CA ARG A 511 5.53 26.41 -47.36
C ARG A 511 4.29 26.38 -46.48
N ALA A 512 3.18 25.80 -46.94
CA ALA A 512 1.95 25.68 -46.15
C ALA A 512 2.19 24.90 -44.84
N LYS A 513 2.95 23.81 -44.91
CA LYS A 513 3.30 22.98 -43.74
C LYS A 513 4.16 23.74 -42.73
N LEU A 514 5.17 24.49 -43.20
CA LEU A 514 6.03 25.32 -42.36
C LEU A 514 5.26 26.47 -41.68
N MET A 515 4.36 27.14 -42.39
CA MET A 515 3.55 28.25 -41.85
C MET A 515 2.64 27.82 -40.69
N SER A 516 2.20 26.56 -40.67
CA SER A 516 1.26 26.04 -39.67
C SER A 516 1.87 25.66 -38.30
N ARG A 517 3.20 25.63 -38.18
CA ARG A 517 3.89 24.95 -37.07
C ARG A 517 4.57 25.87 -36.05
N SER A 518 5.15 27.00 -36.48
CA SER A 518 5.83 27.96 -35.59
C SER A 518 6.23 29.25 -36.33
N ASP A 519 6.55 30.31 -35.59
CA ASP A 519 7.08 31.58 -36.13
C ASP A 519 8.36 31.39 -36.95
N LEU A 520 9.22 30.44 -36.53
CA LEU A 520 10.40 30.05 -37.31
C LEU A 520 10.03 29.39 -38.63
N GLY A 521 9.00 28.55 -38.64
CA GLY A 521 8.45 27.96 -39.86
C GLY A 521 7.91 29.02 -40.82
N MET A 522 7.26 30.07 -40.30
CA MET A 522 6.87 31.24 -41.08
C MET A 522 8.08 31.91 -41.74
N ASN A 523 9.16 32.19 -41.00
CA ASN A 523 10.37 32.81 -41.55
C ASN A 523 11.05 31.94 -42.64
N LEU A 524 11.14 30.63 -42.43
CA LEU A 524 11.69 29.70 -43.43
C LEU A 524 10.81 29.66 -44.69
N SER A 525 9.48 29.66 -44.53
CA SER A 525 8.53 29.66 -45.65
C SER A 525 8.64 30.91 -46.53
N GLN A 526 9.08 32.05 -46.00
CA GLN A 526 9.30 33.30 -46.76
C GLN A 526 10.60 33.26 -47.59
N ARG A 527 11.59 32.50 -47.12
CA ARG A 527 12.89 32.29 -47.80
C ARG A 527 12.80 31.26 -48.93
N ILE A 528 11.82 30.36 -48.88
CA ILE A 528 11.58 29.32 -49.89
C ILE A 528 10.57 29.85 -50.93
N ARG A 529 11.02 30.09 -52.16
CA ARG A 529 10.20 30.62 -53.28
C ARG A 529 10.19 29.73 -54.52
N SER A 530 11.14 28.81 -54.60
CA SER A 530 11.35 27.85 -55.69
C SER A 530 12.12 26.63 -55.16
N VAL A 531 12.17 25.54 -55.93
CA VAL A 531 12.95 24.35 -55.55
C VAL A 531 14.45 24.65 -55.37
N VAL A 532 14.99 25.59 -56.15
CA VAL A 532 16.38 26.05 -55.98
C VAL A 532 16.58 26.72 -54.62
N SER A 533 15.68 27.62 -54.22
CA SER A 533 15.76 28.26 -52.89
C SER A 533 15.46 27.29 -51.74
N LEU A 534 14.59 26.30 -51.94
CA LEU A 534 14.33 25.21 -50.99
C LEU A 534 15.62 24.46 -50.69
N ARG A 535 16.37 24.08 -51.74
CA ARG A 535 17.67 23.43 -51.62
C ARG A 535 18.65 24.27 -50.83
N VAL A 536 18.85 25.54 -51.20
CA VAL A 536 19.84 26.42 -50.55
C VAL A 536 19.51 26.64 -49.08
N VAL A 537 18.24 26.91 -48.76
CA VAL A 537 17.81 27.12 -47.37
C VAL A 537 18.00 25.85 -46.54
N LEU A 538 17.59 24.68 -47.05
CA LEU A 538 17.71 23.43 -46.30
C LEU A 538 19.18 23.05 -46.04
N LEU A 539 20.04 23.14 -47.06
CA LEU A 539 21.46 22.84 -46.93
C LEU A 539 22.12 23.76 -45.90
N HIS A 540 21.85 25.06 -45.96
CA HIS A 540 22.37 26.03 -45.00
C HIS A 540 21.92 25.75 -43.55
N GLU A 541 20.65 25.41 -43.33
CA GLU A 541 20.14 25.14 -41.99
C GLU A 541 20.63 23.79 -41.42
N LEU A 542 20.86 22.79 -42.28
CA LEU A 542 21.47 21.52 -41.88
C LEU A 542 22.95 21.67 -41.52
N ASP A 543 23.70 22.40 -42.36
CA ASP A 543 25.10 22.76 -42.14
C ASP A 543 25.30 23.43 -40.77
N ARG A 544 24.44 24.42 -40.48
CA ARG A 544 24.37 25.08 -39.17
C ARG A 544 24.05 24.13 -38.03
N LEU A 545 23.10 23.22 -38.21
CA LEU A 545 22.71 22.23 -37.19
C LEU A 545 23.86 21.26 -36.86
N PHE A 546 24.59 20.78 -37.87
CA PHE A 546 25.73 19.89 -37.67
C PHE A 546 26.97 20.62 -37.15
N GLY A 547 27.17 21.90 -37.51
CA GLY A 547 28.16 22.76 -36.88
C GLY A 547 27.93 22.91 -35.37
N LEU A 548 26.68 23.20 -34.97
CA LEU A 548 26.29 23.28 -33.56
C LEU A 548 26.48 21.94 -32.83
N ARG A 549 26.28 20.80 -33.50
CA ARG A 549 26.52 19.48 -32.92
C ARG A 549 28.00 19.30 -32.53
N ALA A 550 28.92 19.62 -33.44
CA ALA A 550 30.36 19.48 -33.19
C ALA A 550 30.86 20.43 -32.08
N GLU A 551 30.34 21.66 -32.06
CA GLU A 551 30.64 22.64 -31.02
C GLU A 551 30.14 22.15 -29.64
N ASN A 552 28.89 21.69 -29.56
CA ASN A 552 28.30 21.15 -28.34
C ASN A 552 29.08 19.95 -27.79
N HIS A 553 29.54 19.05 -28.67
CA HIS A 553 30.38 17.92 -28.26
C HIS A 553 31.69 18.39 -27.63
N THR A 554 32.39 19.32 -28.27
CA THR A 554 33.66 19.87 -27.78
C THR A 554 33.50 20.46 -26.38
N GLN A 555 32.42 21.22 -26.16
CA GLN A 555 32.12 21.83 -24.86
C GLN A 555 31.74 20.79 -23.79
N LEU A 556 30.87 19.83 -24.10
CA LEU A 556 30.48 18.77 -23.16
C LEU A 556 31.68 17.91 -22.75
N MET A 557 32.60 17.63 -23.69
CA MET A 557 33.84 16.90 -23.39
C MET A 557 34.80 17.75 -22.55
N ALA A 558 34.95 19.04 -22.84
CA ALA A 558 35.79 19.94 -22.03
C ALA A 558 35.33 19.97 -20.56
N LEU A 559 34.02 20.08 -20.32
CA LEU A 559 33.43 20.03 -18.96
C LEU A 559 33.59 18.67 -18.27
N SER A 560 33.76 17.58 -19.04
CA SER A 560 33.91 16.23 -18.50
C SER A 560 35.36 15.85 -18.18
N ARG A 561 36.34 16.50 -18.81
CA ARG A 561 37.78 16.15 -18.71
C ARG A 561 38.41 16.52 -17.37
N HIS A 562 37.87 17.51 -16.66
CA HIS A 562 38.41 17.96 -15.39
C HIS A 562 37.33 17.90 -14.29
N ALA A 563 37.71 17.40 -13.10
CA ALA A 563 36.88 17.58 -11.93
C ALA A 563 36.77 19.10 -11.68
N PRO A 564 35.55 19.67 -11.63
CA PRO A 564 35.42 21.11 -11.53
C PRO A 564 36.09 21.62 -10.26
N THR A 565 36.85 22.69 -10.43
CA THR A 565 37.65 23.30 -9.37
C THR A 565 36.83 24.32 -8.60
N LYS A 566 37.34 24.74 -7.44
CA LYS A 566 36.78 25.83 -6.65
C LYS A 566 36.55 27.08 -7.51
N HIS A 567 37.49 27.41 -8.38
CA HIS A 567 37.39 28.54 -9.29
C HIS A 567 36.21 28.41 -10.27
N ASP A 568 35.95 27.20 -10.79
CA ASP A 568 34.84 26.95 -11.71
C ASP A 568 33.47 27.14 -11.04
N VAL A 569 33.37 26.79 -9.75
CA VAL A 569 32.16 27.03 -8.93
C VAL A 569 31.94 28.54 -8.70
N TYR A 570 32.96 29.30 -8.30
CA TYR A 570 32.80 30.74 -8.05
C TYR A 570 32.69 31.59 -9.34
N ALA A 571 33.36 31.17 -10.43
CA ALA A 571 33.20 31.77 -11.75
C ALA A 571 31.82 31.50 -12.35
N SER A 572 31.19 30.37 -11.99
CA SER A 572 29.80 30.05 -12.37
C SER A 572 28.73 30.90 -11.69
N GLY A 573 29.10 32.02 -11.05
CA GLY A 573 28.18 32.99 -10.46
C GLY A 573 27.23 33.61 -11.49
N THR A 574 26.27 32.83 -11.98
CA THR A 574 25.12 33.19 -12.83
C THR A 574 25.41 34.39 -13.74
N PRO A 575 26.36 34.28 -14.71
CA PRO A 575 26.00 33.98 -16.10
C PRO A 575 27.18 33.36 -16.91
N ASP A 576 27.20 32.02 -17.05
CA ASP A 576 27.93 31.35 -18.16
C ASP A 576 27.39 29.92 -18.45
N MET A 577 26.59 29.38 -17.52
CA MET A 577 25.80 28.15 -17.72
C MET A 577 24.58 28.37 -18.62
N ASP A 578 24.08 29.61 -18.70
CA ASP A 578 23.06 30.03 -19.68
C ASP A 578 23.62 29.99 -21.10
N THR A 579 24.93 30.18 -21.28
CA THR A 579 25.61 30.11 -22.58
C THR A 579 25.56 28.68 -23.14
N LEU A 580 25.82 27.68 -22.29
CA LEU A 580 25.71 26.26 -22.67
C LEU A 580 24.26 25.79 -22.78
N GLY A 581 23.38 26.26 -21.89
CA GLY A 581 21.94 26.06 -21.98
C GLY A 581 21.35 26.66 -23.27
N ALA A 582 21.83 27.83 -23.71
CA ALA A 582 21.46 28.48 -24.95
C ALA A 582 22.05 27.75 -26.17
N MET A 583 23.28 27.24 -26.10
CA MET A 583 23.90 26.43 -27.15
C MET A 583 23.22 25.07 -27.35
N LEU A 584 22.67 24.49 -26.27
CA LEU A 584 21.87 23.26 -26.30
C LEU A 584 20.36 23.49 -26.50
N GLY A 585 19.90 24.75 -26.50
CA GLY A 585 18.51 25.17 -26.68
C GLY A 585 17.57 24.75 -25.53
N ILE A 586 17.99 24.96 -24.27
CA ILE A 586 17.33 24.53 -23.03
C ILE A 586 16.88 25.72 -22.14
N THR A 587 17.15 26.98 -22.51
CA THR A 587 16.77 28.12 -21.66
C THR A 587 15.27 28.45 -21.71
N SER A 588 14.77 29.00 -20.60
CA SER A 588 13.42 29.57 -20.47
C SER A 588 13.20 30.73 -21.43
N ASP A 589 11.94 30.91 -21.87
CA ASP A 589 11.38 31.75 -22.94
C ASP A 589 11.80 33.24 -23.08
N THR A 590 12.83 33.74 -22.39
CA THR A 590 13.13 35.17 -22.32
C THR A 590 14.21 35.66 -23.29
N THR A 591 14.88 34.78 -24.07
CA THR A 591 15.80 35.19 -25.14
C THR A 591 15.44 34.52 -26.47
N PRO A 592 14.94 35.26 -27.47
CA PRO A 592 14.33 34.69 -28.69
C PRO A 592 15.32 34.07 -29.70
N SER A 593 16.61 33.91 -29.39
CA SER A 593 17.61 33.46 -30.36
C SER A 593 18.04 31.98 -30.26
N SER A 594 17.75 31.26 -29.17
CA SER A 594 18.29 29.91 -28.92
C SER A 594 17.28 28.76 -28.91
N ALA A 595 16.02 28.99 -28.49
CA ALA A 595 14.94 28.01 -28.56
C ALA A 595 14.48 27.70 -30.01
N THR A 596 14.90 28.52 -30.98
CA THR A 596 14.54 28.43 -32.40
C THR A 596 15.25 27.28 -33.13
N ASN A 597 16.46 26.87 -32.76
CA ASN A 597 17.25 25.93 -33.57
C ASN A 597 16.78 24.45 -33.56
N TYR A 598 15.81 24.05 -32.73
CA TYR A 598 15.36 22.65 -32.66
C TYR A 598 13.91 22.39 -33.07
N ASN A 599 13.06 23.42 -33.08
CA ASN A 599 11.91 23.41 -33.97
C ASN A 599 12.39 23.25 -35.42
N LEU A 600 13.55 23.82 -35.76
CA LEU A 600 14.22 23.65 -37.04
C LEU A 600 14.44 22.18 -37.40
N GLY A 601 15.08 21.35 -36.57
CA GLY A 601 15.32 19.92 -36.90
C GLY A 601 14.06 19.10 -37.20
N SER A 602 12.95 19.35 -36.48
CA SER A 602 11.66 18.73 -36.78
C SER A 602 11.04 19.28 -38.06
N LEU A 603 11.17 20.58 -38.32
CA LEU A 603 10.72 21.22 -39.56
C LEU A 603 11.54 20.71 -40.76
N LEU A 604 12.85 20.51 -40.61
CA LEU A 604 13.75 19.93 -41.62
C LEU A 604 13.33 18.48 -41.95
N LEU A 605 12.99 17.66 -40.94
CA LEU A 605 12.41 16.33 -41.15
C LEU A 605 11.09 16.36 -41.91
N ASP A 606 10.21 17.32 -41.59
CA ASP A 606 8.92 17.50 -42.27
C ASP A 606 9.07 17.92 -43.72
N ILE A 607 10.08 18.75 -44.03
CA ILE A 607 10.45 19.15 -45.40
C ILE A 607 10.99 17.92 -46.14
N VAL A 608 11.98 17.22 -45.57
CA VAL A 608 12.60 16.03 -46.18
C VAL A 608 11.55 14.94 -46.46
N GLY A 609 10.60 14.75 -45.54
CA GLY A 609 9.49 13.81 -45.74
C GLY A 609 8.48 14.25 -46.79
N GLU A 610 8.30 15.55 -47.02
CA GLU A 610 7.42 16.04 -48.08
C GLU A 610 8.08 15.90 -49.46
N VAL A 611 9.39 16.17 -49.56
CA VAL A 611 10.16 15.95 -50.80
C VAL A 611 10.19 14.47 -51.17
N ALA A 612 10.47 13.58 -50.21
CA ALA A 612 10.54 12.14 -50.45
C ALA A 612 9.20 11.53 -50.94
N LYS A 613 8.06 12.04 -50.47
CA LYS A 613 6.73 11.56 -50.91
C LYS A 613 6.40 11.91 -52.36
N ASN A 614 7.04 12.96 -52.90
CA ASN A 614 6.71 13.53 -54.20
C ASN A 614 7.77 13.25 -55.28
N ALA A 615 8.84 12.52 -54.94
CA ALA A 615 9.80 12.00 -55.91
C ALA A 615 9.22 10.76 -56.62
N THR A 616 9.25 10.70 -57.95
CA THR A 616 8.79 9.53 -58.71
C THR A 616 9.85 8.43 -58.79
N HIS A 617 9.36 7.17 -58.78
CA HIS A 617 10.13 5.92 -58.73
C HIS A 617 10.97 5.69 -57.45
N GLY A 618 10.32 5.14 -56.41
CA GLY A 618 10.93 4.10 -55.57
C GLY A 618 12.27 4.39 -54.89
N MET A 619 12.42 5.54 -54.22
CA MET A 619 13.56 5.80 -53.30
C MET A 619 13.18 5.80 -51.79
N PRO A 620 12.41 4.82 -51.27
CA PRO A 620 12.11 4.75 -49.84
C PRO A 620 13.36 4.54 -48.98
N ASP A 621 14.38 3.87 -49.50
CA ASP A 621 15.63 3.58 -48.78
C ASP A 621 16.42 4.87 -48.47
N MET A 622 16.47 5.83 -49.39
CA MET A 622 17.13 7.12 -49.16
C MET A 622 16.37 7.99 -48.17
N HIS A 623 15.03 8.00 -48.25
CA HIS A 623 14.20 8.68 -47.25
C HIS A 623 14.41 8.10 -45.85
N GLN A 624 14.47 6.77 -45.74
CA GLN A 624 14.74 6.07 -44.49
C GLN A 624 16.13 6.39 -43.95
N GLN A 625 17.15 6.49 -44.81
CA GLN A 625 18.49 6.93 -44.41
C GLN A 625 18.46 8.36 -43.82
N LEU A 626 17.83 9.33 -44.49
CA LEU A 626 17.74 10.72 -44.00
C LEU A 626 16.97 10.83 -42.68
N GLN A 627 15.88 10.06 -42.52
CA GLN A 627 15.15 9.98 -41.25
C GLN A 627 15.97 9.34 -40.13
N THR A 628 16.81 8.36 -40.46
CA THR A 628 17.67 7.67 -39.49
C THR A 628 18.74 8.62 -38.95
N VAL A 629 19.48 9.32 -39.82
CA VAL A 629 20.51 10.29 -39.40
C VAL A 629 19.93 11.36 -38.48
N LEU A 630 18.83 12.03 -38.88
CA LEU A 630 18.21 13.08 -38.08
C LEU A 630 17.56 12.53 -36.80
N GLY A 631 17.06 11.30 -36.83
CA GLY A 631 16.57 10.57 -35.66
C GLY A 631 17.68 10.28 -34.64
N ASP A 632 18.85 9.88 -35.10
CA ASP A 632 20.00 9.56 -34.25
C ASP A 632 20.68 10.83 -33.70
N VAL A 633 20.76 11.91 -34.47
CA VAL A 633 21.14 13.25 -33.96
C VAL A 633 20.22 13.69 -32.84
N ARG A 634 18.90 13.46 -32.97
CA ARG A 634 17.93 13.77 -31.92
C ARG A 634 18.16 12.92 -30.66
N LYS A 635 18.46 11.62 -30.81
CA LYS A 635 18.80 10.75 -29.67
C LYS A 635 20.09 11.21 -28.98
N GLU A 636 21.12 11.53 -29.75
CA GLU A 636 22.39 12.06 -29.25
C GLU A 636 22.18 13.31 -28.40
N ARG A 637 21.39 14.28 -28.89
CA ARG A 637 21.06 15.49 -28.11
C ARG A 637 20.40 15.15 -26.78
N VAL A 638 19.42 14.23 -26.74
CA VAL A 638 18.76 13.83 -25.50
C VAL A 638 19.77 13.27 -24.50
N LEU A 639 20.77 12.53 -24.98
CA LEU A 639 21.87 12.04 -24.15
C LEU A 639 22.80 13.18 -23.71
N GLY A 640 23.11 14.14 -24.59
CA GLY A 640 23.89 15.34 -24.25
C GLY A 640 23.24 16.19 -23.17
N VAL A 641 21.91 16.38 -23.23
CA VAL A 641 21.12 17.05 -22.17
C VAL A 641 21.23 16.30 -20.84
N LYS A 642 21.18 14.96 -20.88
CA LYS A 642 21.33 14.14 -19.67
C LYS A 642 22.74 14.26 -19.08
N LEU A 643 23.77 14.28 -19.92
CA LEU A 643 25.15 14.52 -19.51
C LEU A 643 25.30 15.90 -18.85
N TRP A 644 24.80 16.95 -19.49
CA TRP A 644 24.80 18.30 -18.95
C TRP A 644 24.10 18.38 -17.57
N LYS A 645 22.93 17.76 -17.42
CA LYS A 645 22.22 17.71 -16.11
C LYS A 645 23.06 16.99 -15.05
N ALA A 646 23.75 15.91 -15.41
CA ALA A 646 24.61 15.19 -14.49
C ALA A 646 25.87 15.99 -14.10
N GLN A 647 26.47 16.71 -15.05
CA GLN A 647 27.56 17.66 -14.77
C GLN A 647 27.11 18.79 -13.84
N HIS A 648 25.91 19.34 -14.09
CA HIS A 648 25.33 20.39 -13.25
C HIS A 648 25.04 19.91 -11.82
N ALA A 649 24.47 18.72 -11.66
CA ALA A 649 24.24 18.12 -10.35
C ALA A 649 25.56 17.88 -9.60
N ARG A 650 26.63 17.47 -10.30
CA ARG A 650 27.96 17.28 -9.72
C ARG A 650 28.60 18.60 -9.26
N LEU A 651 28.45 19.68 -10.04
CA LEU A 651 28.87 21.03 -9.65
C LEU A 651 28.11 21.52 -8.42
N GLY A 652 26.78 21.37 -8.40
CA GLY A 652 25.94 21.73 -7.25
C GLY A 652 26.35 20.97 -5.99
N ALA A 653 26.62 19.66 -6.09
CA ALA A 653 27.08 18.86 -4.96
C ALA A 653 28.44 19.33 -4.40
N LEU A 654 29.35 19.83 -5.24
CA LEU A 654 30.62 20.40 -4.79
C LEU A 654 30.43 21.75 -4.10
N ASP A 655 29.54 22.59 -4.61
CA ASP A 655 29.16 23.85 -3.95
C ASP A 655 28.53 23.60 -2.58
N GLU A 656 27.61 22.65 -2.48
CA GLU A 656 26.99 22.24 -1.20
C GLU A 656 28.03 21.75 -0.18
N LEU A 657 29.03 20.98 -0.60
CA LEU A 657 30.13 20.55 0.28
C LEU A 657 31.00 21.71 0.74
N GLU A 658 31.32 22.66 -0.14
CA GLU A 658 32.05 23.87 0.25
C GLU A 658 31.22 24.73 1.20
N MET A 659 29.94 24.94 0.91
CA MET A 659 29.00 25.67 1.76
C MET A 659 28.85 25.02 3.13
N ALA A 660 28.77 23.69 3.21
CA ALA A 660 28.70 22.97 4.48
C ALA A 660 29.94 23.22 5.38
N LYS A 661 31.12 23.40 4.79
CA LYS A 661 32.36 23.70 5.53
C LYS A 661 32.48 25.16 5.97
N THR A 662 31.69 26.07 5.39
CA THR A 662 31.72 27.49 5.80
C THR A 662 31.28 27.66 7.26
N THR A 663 31.85 28.67 7.92
CA THR A 663 31.54 29.03 9.31
C THR A 663 31.08 30.48 9.37
N MET A 664 30.34 30.85 10.42
CA MET A 664 29.95 32.24 10.66
C MET A 664 31.20 33.12 10.83
N GLN A 665 31.15 34.33 10.25
CA GLN A 665 32.25 35.30 10.22
C GLN A 665 31.70 36.71 10.45
N LEU A 666 32.53 37.59 11.03
CA LEU A 666 32.20 39.01 11.13
C LEU A 666 32.46 39.70 9.79
N ARG A 667 31.48 40.50 9.36
CA ARG A 667 31.56 41.30 8.15
C ARG A 667 32.38 42.58 8.40
N GLU A 668 33.31 42.89 7.51
CA GLU A 668 33.99 44.19 7.50
C GLU A 668 33.10 45.28 6.88
N PRO A 669 33.18 46.55 7.32
CA PRO A 669 32.25 47.62 6.94
C PRO A 669 32.09 47.82 5.41
N ASP A 670 33.14 47.57 4.64
CA ASP A 670 33.18 47.81 3.19
C ASP A 670 33.07 46.54 2.32
N ASP A 671 32.81 45.37 2.92
CA ASP A 671 32.76 44.10 2.17
C ASP A 671 31.45 44.02 1.34
N PRO A 672 31.50 43.89 0.00
CA PRO A 672 30.31 43.68 -0.82
C PRO A 672 29.80 42.24 -0.64
N VAL A 673 28.65 42.09 0.01
CA VAL A 673 28.10 40.79 0.40
C VAL A 673 26.88 40.44 -0.46
N ARG A 674 26.90 39.26 -1.10
CA ARG A 674 25.76 38.73 -1.87
C ARG A 674 24.60 38.37 -0.94
N GLY A 675 23.38 38.30 -1.45
CA GLY A 675 22.19 38.01 -0.64
C GLY A 675 22.30 36.75 0.23
N VAL A 676 22.86 35.66 -0.32
CA VAL A 676 23.05 34.37 0.37
C VAL A 676 24.09 34.48 1.49
N GLU A 677 25.15 35.26 1.28
CA GLU A 677 26.27 35.40 2.21
C GLU A 677 25.90 36.12 3.51
N LYS A 678 24.81 36.89 3.51
CA LYS A 678 24.26 37.56 4.72
C LYS A 678 23.86 36.57 5.82
N THR A 679 23.66 35.30 5.48
CA THR A 679 23.28 34.27 6.46
C THR A 679 24.41 33.87 7.40
N TYR A 680 25.67 33.97 6.95
CA TYR A 680 26.85 33.56 7.73
C TYR A 680 27.90 34.68 7.88
N LYS A 681 27.88 35.73 7.04
CA LYS A 681 28.65 36.97 7.26
C LYS A 681 27.80 37.97 8.03
N LEU A 682 27.98 38.02 9.34
CA LEU A 682 27.16 38.82 10.27
C LEU A 682 27.81 40.16 10.58
N VAL A 683 27.01 41.21 10.72
CA VAL A 683 27.48 42.45 11.35
C VAL A 683 27.62 42.22 12.86
N ALA A 684 28.58 42.88 13.52
CA ALA A 684 28.82 42.68 14.96
C ALA A 684 27.56 42.86 15.83
N LEU A 685 26.64 43.76 15.44
CA LEU A 685 25.36 44.00 16.13
C LEU A 685 24.33 42.87 15.94
N GLU A 686 24.47 42.03 14.91
CA GLU A 686 23.55 40.92 14.61
C GLU A 686 23.92 39.65 15.39
N VAL A 687 25.16 39.55 15.89
CA VAL A 687 25.66 38.36 16.61
C VAL A 687 24.79 38.01 17.84
N PRO A 688 24.42 38.95 18.73
CA PRO A 688 23.56 38.63 19.88
C PRO A 688 22.16 38.19 19.48
N VAL A 689 21.60 38.77 18.41
CA VAL A 689 20.29 38.39 17.87
C VAL A 689 20.33 36.96 17.34
N LYS A 690 21.37 36.64 16.54
CA LYS A 690 21.56 35.30 15.98
C LYS A 690 21.79 34.25 17.07
N ARG A 691 22.51 34.59 18.14
CA ARG A 691 22.70 33.72 19.30
C ARG A 691 21.36 33.38 19.97
N MET A 692 20.53 34.39 20.25
CA MET A 692 19.22 34.18 20.88
C MET A 692 18.32 33.27 20.02
N GLU A 693 18.29 33.49 18.70
CA GLU A 693 17.56 32.63 17.76
C GLU A 693 18.02 31.16 17.84
N LEU A 694 19.33 30.92 17.80
CA LEU A 694 19.88 29.56 17.82
C LEU A 694 19.74 28.89 19.20
N GLU A 695 19.78 29.63 20.30
CA GLU A 695 19.52 29.11 21.65
C GLU A 695 18.06 28.66 21.80
N GLN A 696 17.12 29.45 21.27
CA GLN A 696 15.72 29.07 21.20
C GLN A 696 15.52 27.83 20.32
N GLU A 697 16.11 27.82 19.12
CA GLU A 697 16.01 26.69 18.18
C GLU A 697 16.62 25.40 18.76
N ARG A 698 17.73 25.49 19.51
CA ARG A 698 18.31 24.37 20.25
C ARG A 698 17.32 23.79 21.28
N ALA A 699 16.67 24.65 22.07
CA ALA A 699 15.74 24.21 23.12
C ALA A 699 14.48 23.54 22.51
N GLU A 700 13.90 24.17 21.49
CA GLU A 700 12.72 23.64 20.78
C GLU A 700 13.04 22.33 20.06
N SER A 701 14.15 22.27 19.34
CA SER A 701 14.56 21.08 18.58
C SER A 701 14.95 19.91 19.49
N SER A 702 15.53 20.19 20.67
CA SER A 702 15.82 19.17 21.68
C SER A 702 14.54 18.53 22.24
N ALA A 703 13.54 19.35 22.57
CA ALA A 703 12.24 18.87 23.01
C ALA A 703 11.51 18.09 21.90
N ASN A 704 11.57 18.58 20.66
CA ASN A 704 10.97 17.93 19.50
C ASN A 704 11.60 16.56 19.25
N LEU A 705 12.94 16.46 19.22
CA LEU A 705 13.64 15.18 19.05
C LEU A 705 13.27 14.18 20.15
N ALA A 706 13.23 14.61 21.41
CA ALA A 706 12.82 13.76 22.52
C ALA A 706 11.37 13.22 22.36
N SER A 707 10.46 14.04 21.82
CA SER A 707 9.09 13.64 21.54
C SER A 707 9.01 12.62 20.39
N LYS A 708 9.89 12.70 19.39
CA LYS A 708 9.90 11.80 18.22
C LYS A 708 10.63 10.47 18.46
N LEU A 709 11.64 10.48 19.33
CA LEU A 709 12.40 9.29 19.72
C LEU A 709 11.54 8.22 20.39
N SER A 710 10.54 8.63 21.18
CA SER A 710 9.72 7.68 21.94
C SER A 710 8.88 6.75 21.04
N PRO A 711 8.09 7.27 20.07
CA PRO A 711 7.40 6.43 19.10
C PRO A 711 8.34 5.49 18.34
N LEU A 712 9.49 5.99 17.88
CA LEU A 712 10.46 5.18 17.14
C LEU A 712 10.96 3.99 17.98
N ARG A 713 11.39 4.25 19.21
CA ARG A 713 11.89 3.22 20.13
C ARG A 713 10.83 2.17 20.45
N TYR A 714 9.57 2.58 20.60
CA TYR A 714 8.46 1.66 20.77
C TYR A 714 8.24 0.77 19.54
N LEU A 715 8.23 1.35 18.34
CA LEU A 715 8.03 0.60 17.10
C LEU A 715 9.17 -0.38 16.84
N LEU A 716 10.42 0.05 17.06
CA LEU A 716 11.60 -0.80 17.03
C LEU A 716 11.52 -1.95 18.05
N HIS A 717 10.93 -1.69 19.22
CA HIS A 717 10.69 -2.70 20.24
C HIS A 717 9.65 -3.73 19.78
N LEU A 718 8.48 -3.29 19.29
CA LEU A 718 7.45 -4.17 18.74
C LEU A 718 7.98 -5.05 17.60
N HIS A 719 8.77 -4.45 16.70
CA HIS A 719 9.38 -5.15 15.58
C HIS A 719 10.36 -6.24 16.05
N ARG A 720 11.22 -5.93 17.03
CA ARG A 720 12.16 -6.88 17.63
C ARG A 720 11.44 -8.04 18.35
N THR A 721 10.40 -7.73 19.12
CA THR A 721 9.61 -8.76 19.83
C THR A 721 8.90 -9.70 18.86
N LYS A 722 8.45 -9.19 17.70
CA LYS A 722 7.82 -10.00 16.66
C LYS A 722 8.79 -10.96 15.95
N GLN A 723 10.06 -10.58 15.81
CA GLN A 723 11.08 -11.36 15.09
C GLN A 723 11.73 -12.49 15.90
N GLN A 724 11.21 -12.86 17.08
CA GLN A 724 11.72 -13.96 17.92
C GLN A 724 13.22 -13.89 18.28
N HIS A 725 13.85 -12.71 18.22
CA HIS A 725 15.14 -12.52 18.85
C HIS A 725 14.91 -12.29 20.34
N HIS A 726 15.25 -13.28 21.17
CA HIS A 726 15.45 -13.12 22.61
C HIS A 726 16.60 -12.13 22.85
N VAL A 727 16.33 -10.84 22.72
CA VAL A 727 17.23 -9.80 23.19
C VAL A 727 17.10 -9.80 24.71
N VAL A 728 18.14 -10.27 25.38
CA VAL A 728 18.28 -10.13 26.83
C VAL A 728 18.59 -8.67 27.09
N ASP A 729 17.56 -7.83 27.17
CA ASP A 729 17.74 -6.46 27.65
C ASP A 729 18.14 -6.52 29.14
N GLU A 730 19.07 -5.68 29.58
CA GLU A 730 19.36 -5.46 31.00
C GLU A 730 18.65 -4.19 31.48
N CYS A 731 18.21 -4.16 32.73
CA CYS A 731 17.61 -2.95 33.27
C CYS A 731 18.69 -1.89 33.56
N ALA A 732 18.60 -0.72 32.94
CA ALA A 732 19.55 0.38 33.13
C ALA A 732 19.64 0.95 34.57
N VAL A 733 18.83 0.46 35.52
CA VAL A 733 18.85 0.86 36.93
C VAL A 733 19.48 -0.19 37.84
N CYS A 734 19.13 -1.47 37.65
CA CYS A 734 19.66 -2.56 38.51
C CYS A 734 20.65 -3.48 37.80
N HIS A 735 20.82 -3.34 36.48
CA HIS A 735 21.62 -4.19 35.61
C HIS A 735 21.22 -5.68 35.61
N ASP A 736 20.07 -6.02 36.19
CA ASP A 736 19.51 -7.36 36.10
C ASP A 736 18.91 -7.60 34.71
N ARG A 737 18.89 -8.87 34.28
CA ARG A 737 18.15 -9.31 33.09
C ARG A 737 16.70 -8.84 33.16
N MET A 738 16.21 -8.24 32.07
CA MET A 738 14.88 -7.67 32.00
C MET A 738 13.83 -8.76 32.18
N PRO A 739 12.97 -8.65 33.22
CA PRO A 739 11.88 -9.59 33.41
C PRO A 739 10.81 -9.44 32.33
N ALA A 740 10.08 -10.53 32.06
CA ALA A 740 8.99 -10.57 31.07
C ALA A 740 7.90 -9.50 31.33
N GLN A 741 7.67 -9.16 32.60
CA GLN A 741 6.85 -8.01 32.97
C GLN A 741 7.73 -6.82 33.29
N ARG A 742 7.56 -5.74 32.54
CA ARG A 742 8.41 -4.55 32.62
C ARG A 742 7.59 -3.28 32.44
N ARG A 743 8.18 -2.15 32.84
CA ARG A 743 7.53 -0.85 32.79
C ARG A 743 8.14 -0.01 31.69
N MET A 744 7.32 0.42 30.76
CA MET A 744 7.73 1.30 29.68
C MET A 744 7.32 2.73 30.01
N TRP A 745 8.30 3.63 30.00
CA TRP A 745 8.10 5.04 30.27
C TRP A 745 7.69 5.79 29.00
N PRO A 746 7.15 7.03 29.09
CA PRO A 746 6.71 7.82 27.92
C PRO A 746 7.82 8.17 26.95
N CYS A 747 9.08 8.05 27.35
CA CYS A 747 10.26 8.17 26.51
C CYS A 747 10.68 6.82 25.87
N ALA A 748 9.82 5.80 25.97
CA ALA A 748 10.02 4.41 25.54
C ALA A 748 11.22 3.68 26.17
N HIS A 749 11.80 4.22 27.24
CA HIS A 749 12.78 3.49 28.05
C HIS A 749 12.06 2.47 28.93
N VAL A 750 12.64 1.26 29.00
CA VAL A 750 12.04 0.13 29.68
C VAL A 750 12.83 -0.22 30.93
N PHE A 751 12.14 -0.40 32.05
CA PHE A 751 12.75 -0.72 33.34
C PHE A 751 12.03 -1.87 34.04
N CYS A 752 12.75 -2.52 34.95
CA CYS A 752 12.20 -3.56 35.78
C CYS A 752 11.07 -3.02 36.69
N LEU A 753 10.09 -3.87 37.04
CA LEU A 753 8.98 -3.50 37.90
C LEU A 753 9.44 -2.94 39.26
N SER A 754 10.42 -3.60 39.88
CA SER A 754 10.95 -3.19 41.19
C SER A 754 11.73 -1.88 41.14
N CYS A 755 12.38 -1.60 40.01
CA CYS A 755 13.14 -0.37 39.75
C CYS A 755 12.18 0.81 39.59
N THR A 756 11.15 0.63 38.77
CA THR A 756 10.12 1.65 38.53
C THR A 756 9.33 1.96 39.80
N ALA A 757 8.93 0.93 40.56
CA ALA A 757 8.24 1.12 41.83
C ALA A 757 9.09 1.88 42.87
N ARG A 758 10.41 1.66 42.88
CA ARG A 758 11.35 2.43 43.72
C ARG A 758 11.44 3.90 43.29
N LEU A 759 11.41 4.17 41.99
CA LEU A 759 11.45 5.52 41.44
C LEU A 759 10.16 6.31 41.73
N ILE A 760 8.99 5.65 41.64
CA ILE A 760 7.69 6.25 41.97
C ILE A 760 7.59 6.69 43.43
N LYS A 761 8.23 5.95 44.36
CA LYS A 761 8.21 6.28 45.80
C LYS A 761 9.00 7.54 46.17
N LYS A 762 9.84 8.11 45.28
CA LYS A 762 10.56 9.36 45.53
C LYS A 762 9.81 10.54 44.87
N PRO A 763 9.27 11.51 45.64
CA PRO A 763 8.33 12.51 45.13
C PRO A 763 8.96 13.73 44.42
N SER A 764 10.28 13.87 44.37
CA SER A 764 10.95 15.01 43.72
C SER A 764 11.01 14.82 42.20
N ALA A 765 9.89 15.01 41.52
CA ALA A 765 9.71 14.94 40.06
C ALA A 765 10.21 13.62 39.42
N LEU A 766 9.27 12.73 39.12
CA LEU A 766 9.55 11.46 38.45
C LEU A 766 10.19 11.72 37.08
N ARG A 767 11.47 11.37 36.93
CA ARG A 767 12.27 11.53 35.72
C ARG A 767 12.80 10.19 35.26
N CYS A 768 12.84 9.98 33.95
CA CYS A 768 13.42 8.78 33.37
C CYS A 768 14.91 8.65 33.79
N PRO A 769 15.34 7.51 34.35
CA PRO A 769 16.75 7.29 34.70
C PRO A 769 17.73 7.43 33.54
N THR A 770 17.29 7.12 32.31
CA THR A 770 18.16 7.13 31.12
C THR A 770 18.24 8.51 30.47
N CYS A 771 17.09 9.15 30.19
CA CYS A 771 17.04 10.41 29.44
C CYS A 771 16.55 11.62 30.24
N ARG A 772 16.25 11.46 31.53
CA ARG A 772 15.81 12.52 32.47
C ARG A 772 14.52 13.26 32.11
N THR A 773 13.79 12.79 31.09
CA THR A 773 12.47 13.31 30.70
C THR A 773 11.50 13.22 31.89
N PRO A 774 10.82 14.32 32.25
CA PRO A 774 9.81 14.30 33.32
C PRO A 774 8.60 13.46 32.90
N THR A 775 7.99 12.76 33.86
CA THR A 775 6.91 11.80 33.61
C THR A 775 5.96 11.75 34.81
N THR A 776 4.73 11.26 34.60
CA THR A 776 3.77 10.95 35.68
C THR A 776 3.52 9.45 35.74
N GLU A 777 3.15 8.92 36.91
CA GLU A 777 2.90 7.47 37.10
C GLU A 777 1.85 6.93 36.12
N ARG A 778 0.83 7.74 35.80
CA ARG A 778 -0.25 7.38 34.86
C ARG A 778 0.23 7.08 33.45
N HIS A 779 1.37 7.64 33.04
CA HIS A 779 1.90 7.49 31.67
C HIS A 779 2.90 6.33 31.56
N ILE A 780 3.13 5.56 32.63
CA ILE A 780 4.04 4.41 32.62
C ILE A 780 3.23 3.14 32.34
N LEU A 781 3.49 2.50 31.19
CA LEU A 781 2.79 1.28 30.78
C LEU A 781 3.39 0.02 31.38
N LEU A 782 2.54 -0.99 31.58
CA LEU A 782 2.98 -2.38 31.77
C LEU A 782 3.16 -3.02 30.40
N VAL A 783 4.35 -3.58 30.14
CA VAL A 783 4.62 -4.43 28.99
C VAL A 783 4.84 -5.85 29.50
N ASN A 784 4.08 -6.79 28.95
CA ASN A 784 4.21 -8.20 29.26
C ASN A 784 4.65 -8.95 28.01
N ASP A 785 5.84 -9.56 28.05
CA ASP A 785 6.24 -10.55 27.06
C ASP A 785 5.32 -11.76 27.23
N ILE A 786 4.59 -12.08 26.16
CA ILE A 786 3.54 -13.10 26.16
C ILE A 786 4.18 -14.46 26.51
N HIS A 787 3.99 -14.93 27.74
CA HIS A 787 4.30 -16.30 28.13
C HIS A 787 3.03 -17.04 28.53
N PRO A 788 2.66 -18.14 27.84
CA PRO A 788 1.33 -18.75 27.91
C PRO A 788 1.01 -19.56 29.18
N GLN A 789 1.71 -19.37 30.31
CA GLN A 789 1.63 -20.32 31.44
C GLN A 789 1.61 -19.74 32.87
N ARG A 790 1.22 -18.48 33.12
CA ARG A 790 0.99 -18.02 34.51
C ARG A 790 -0.42 -17.49 34.78
N PRO A 791 -1.04 -17.85 35.94
CA PRO A 791 -2.36 -17.34 36.31
C PRO A 791 -2.34 -15.84 36.58
N TYR A 792 -3.43 -15.17 36.20
CA TYR A 792 -3.71 -13.78 36.52
C TYR A 792 -3.81 -13.58 38.04
N ASP A 793 -2.98 -12.71 38.63
CA ASP A 793 -3.06 -12.35 40.05
C ASP A 793 -3.98 -11.14 40.20
N ALA A 794 -5.23 -11.40 40.65
CA ALA A 794 -6.29 -10.40 40.79
C ALA A 794 -5.99 -9.27 41.80
N ARG A 795 -4.82 -9.29 42.45
CA ARG A 795 -4.38 -8.30 43.45
C ARG A 795 -3.70 -7.06 42.85
N HIS A 796 -3.45 -7.02 41.55
CA HIS A 796 -2.96 -5.83 40.86
C HIS A 796 -4.12 -5.12 40.13
N ARG A 797 -4.45 -3.90 40.55
CA ARG A 797 -5.44 -3.00 39.90
C ARG A 797 -5.00 -2.49 38.51
N GLY A 798 -4.08 -3.18 37.83
CA GLY A 798 -3.72 -2.92 36.44
C GLY A 798 -4.29 -4.05 35.60
N GLY A 799 -4.98 -3.74 34.50
CA GLY A 799 -5.63 -4.70 33.62
C GLY A 799 -4.68 -5.77 33.03
N THR A 800 -5.19 -6.59 32.13
CA THR A 800 -4.43 -7.69 31.49
C THR A 800 -3.19 -7.20 30.71
N GLY A 801 -3.12 -5.89 30.44
CA GLY A 801 -2.04 -5.26 29.68
C GLY A 801 -2.16 -5.49 28.17
N LEU A 802 -3.29 -6.05 27.71
CA LEU A 802 -3.56 -6.39 26.32
C LEU A 802 -4.40 -5.31 25.59
N GLY A 803 -4.66 -4.18 26.24
CA GLY A 803 -5.34 -3.01 25.68
C GLY A 803 -6.68 -2.70 26.35
N THR A 804 -7.10 -1.44 26.27
CA THR A 804 -8.26 -0.89 27.01
C THR A 804 -9.56 -1.64 26.73
N LYS A 805 -9.76 -2.05 25.47
CA LYS A 805 -10.98 -2.72 25.02
C LYS A 805 -11.10 -4.15 25.55
N VAL A 806 -9.99 -4.88 25.51
CA VAL A 806 -9.88 -6.27 25.99
C VAL A 806 -10.11 -6.30 27.50
N ASP A 807 -9.47 -5.39 28.23
CA ASP A 807 -9.64 -5.26 29.67
C ASP A 807 -11.09 -4.97 30.06
N SER A 808 -11.76 -4.08 29.31
CA SER A 808 -13.16 -3.74 29.55
C SER A 808 -14.10 -4.92 29.32
N ILE A 809 -13.86 -5.71 28.27
CA ILE A 809 -14.64 -6.93 27.97
C ILE A 809 -14.42 -7.98 29.06
N VAL A 810 -13.18 -8.25 29.45
CA VAL A 810 -12.85 -9.20 30.52
C VAL A 810 -13.51 -8.79 31.83
N ASN A 811 -13.40 -7.52 32.23
CA ASN A 811 -14.04 -6.99 33.43
C ASN A 811 -15.56 -7.14 33.39
N ARG A 812 -16.18 -6.90 32.22
CA ARG A 812 -17.63 -7.10 32.07
C ARG A 812 -18.01 -8.57 32.26
N VAL A 813 -17.27 -9.50 31.65
CA VAL A 813 -17.54 -10.94 31.80
C VAL A 813 -17.38 -11.39 33.26
N LEU A 814 -16.36 -10.89 33.97
CA LEU A 814 -16.14 -11.19 35.39
C LEU A 814 -17.22 -10.62 36.30
N SER A 815 -17.91 -9.55 35.89
CA SER A 815 -19.01 -8.95 36.64
C SER A 815 -20.35 -9.66 36.48
N LEU A 816 -20.46 -10.64 35.58
CA LEU A 816 -21.69 -11.39 35.35
C LEU A 816 -21.98 -12.38 36.48
N GLU A 817 -23.25 -12.76 36.63
CA GLU A 817 -23.69 -13.73 37.64
C GLU A 817 -23.03 -15.11 37.46
N ALA A 818 -22.82 -15.82 38.57
CA ALA A 818 -22.24 -17.15 38.56
C ALA A 818 -23.13 -18.13 37.76
N GLY A 819 -22.57 -18.68 36.67
CA GLY A 819 -23.29 -19.59 35.77
C GLY A 819 -23.92 -18.92 34.53
N ALA A 820 -23.73 -17.61 34.34
CA ALA A 820 -24.17 -16.91 33.14
C ALA A 820 -23.41 -17.38 31.88
N LYS A 821 -24.15 -17.63 30.80
CA LYS A 821 -23.62 -18.06 29.50
C LYS A 821 -23.65 -16.89 28.52
N CYS A 822 -22.52 -16.67 27.84
CA CYS A 822 -22.35 -15.54 26.93
C CYS A 822 -21.91 -16.00 25.53
N LEU A 823 -22.45 -15.38 24.49
CA LEU A 823 -21.88 -15.43 23.14
C LEU A 823 -21.03 -14.19 22.89
N LEU A 824 -19.83 -14.36 22.38
CA LEU A 824 -18.92 -13.26 22.04
C LEU A 824 -18.65 -13.28 20.53
N PHE A 825 -18.96 -12.17 19.87
CA PHE A 825 -18.80 -12.02 18.44
C PHE A 825 -17.72 -10.99 18.09
N SER A 826 -16.84 -11.36 17.15
CA SER A 826 -15.93 -10.44 16.48
C SER A 826 -15.73 -10.88 15.03
N GLN A 827 -15.56 -9.93 14.11
CA GLN A 827 -15.20 -10.16 12.72
C GLN A 827 -13.72 -10.52 12.56
N TRP A 828 -12.90 -10.25 13.59
CA TRP A 828 -11.45 -10.42 13.56
C TRP A 828 -11.03 -11.70 14.32
N PRO A 829 -10.51 -12.73 13.62
CA PRO A 829 -10.05 -13.96 14.27
C PRO A 829 -8.95 -13.72 15.31
N ASP A 830 -8.09 -12.73 15.09
CA ASP A 830 -6.98 -12.38 15.98
C ASP A 830 -7.47 -11.81 17.30
N MET A 831 -8.51 -10.97 17.26
CA MET A 831 -9.19 -10.45 18.43
C MET A 831 -9.84 -11.57 19.24
N LEU A 832 -10.47 -12.55 18.58
CA LEU A 832 -11.03 -13.72 19.26
C LEU A 832 -9.95 -14.56 19.96
N ARG A 833 -8.78 -14.76 19.32
CA ARG A 833 -7.64 -15.46 19.92
C ARG A 833 -7.11 -14.71 21.15
N LEU A 834 -7.00 -13.40 21.05
CA LEU A 834 -6.53 -12.54 22.14
C LEU A 834 -7.52 -12.54 23.32
N LEU A 835 -8.81 -12.40 23.06
CA LEU A 835 -9.86 -12.46 24.09
C LEU A 835 -9.94 -13.84 24.75
N HIS A 836 -9.76 -14.92 23.97
CA HIS A 836 -9.68 -16.28 24.53
C HIS A 836 -8.52 -16.41 25.52
N GLN A 837 -7.34 -15.88 25.18
CA GLN A 837 -6.19 -15.87 26.09
C GLN A 837 -6.46 -15.03 27.34
N ALA A 838 -6.99 -13.82 27.17
CA ALA A 838 -7.27 -12.89 28.27
C ALA A 838 -8.30 -13.47 29.26
N LEU A 839 -9.42 -14.00 28.73
CA LEU A 839 -10.47 -14.62 29.54
C LEU A 839 -9.97 -15.89 30.24
N THR A 840 -9.25 -16.77 29.54
CA THR A 840 -8.70 -17.99 30.13
C THR A 840 -7.72 -17.67 31.25
N SER A 841 -6.90 -16.63 31.07
CA SER A 841 -5.97 -16.16 32.10
C SER A 841 -6.70 -15.62 33.33
N ALA A 842 -7.84 -14.95 33.15
CA ALA A 842 -8.70 -14.45 34.21
C ALA A 842 -9.54 -15.54 34.91
N GLY A 843 -9.30 -16.83 34.61
CA GLY A 843 -10.04 -17.96 35.18
C GLY A 843 -11.40 -18.22 34.52
N VAL A 844 -11.69 -17.53 33.42
CA VAL A 844 -12.92 -17.71 32.63
C VAL A 844 -12.69 -18.74 31.53
N ARG A 845 -13.43 -19.85 31.57
CA ARG A 845 -13.39 -20.85 30.50
C ARG A 845 -14.03 -20.27 29.22
N CYS A 846 -13.23 -19.99 28.20
CA CYS A 846 -13.70 -19.47 26.90
C CYS A 846 -13.53 -20.55 25.82
N LEU A 847 -14.60 -20.88 25.09
CA LEU A 847 -14.56 -21.79 23.94
C LEU A 847 -14.52 -20.98 22.64
N VAL A 848 -13.66 -21.34 21.68
CA VAL A 848 -13.51 -20.60 20.41
C VAL A 848 -13.87 -21.48 19.23
N VAL A 849 -14.74 -20.99 18.36
CA VAL A 849 -15.03 -21.63 17.06
C VAL A 849 -14.16 -20.99 15.98
N ALA A 850 -13.05 -21.65 15.63
CA ALA A 850 -12.17 -21.21 14.54
C ALA A 850 -12.63 -21.75 13.17
N HIS A 851 -13.18 -22.97 13.12
CA HIS A 851 -13.53 -23.67 11.88
C HIS A 851 -14.92 -24.30 11.94
N LYS A 852 -15.57 -24.42 10.76
CA LYS A 852 -16.92 -25.03 10.62
C LYS A 852 -16.98 -26.47 11.12
N LYS A 853 -15.89 -27.24 11.00
CA LYS A 853 -15.83 -28.66 11.38
C LYS A 853 -15.97 -28.89 12.89
N ASP A 854 -15.49 -27.93 13.68
CA ASP A 854 -15.44 -28.05 15.14
C ASP A 854 -16.68 -27.43 15.81
N PHE A 855 -17.56 -26.79 15.02
CA PHE A 855 -18.70 -26.03 15.50
C PHE A 855 -19.69 -26.90 16.29
N ASP A 856 -20.11 -28.05 15.75
CA ASP A 856 -21.10 -28.90 16.39
C ASP A 856 -20.58 -29.50 17.70
N ALA A 857 -19.30 -29.91 17.73
CA ALA A 857 -18.66 -30.44 18.93
C ALA A 857 -18.52 -29.38 20.02
N THR A 858 -18.09 -28.16 19.65
CA THR A 858 -17.90 -27.04 20.58
C THR A 858 -19.24 -26.54 21.11
N LEU A 859 -20.27 -26.49 20.26
CA LEU A 859 -21.63 -26.11 20.66
C LEU A 859 -22.23 -27.13 21.64
N HIS A 860 -22.05 -28.43 21.37
CA HIS A 860 -22.50 -29.48 22.29
C HIS A 860 -21.83 -29.34 23.66
N GLN A 861 -20.52 -29.08 23.68
CA GLN A 861 -19.79 -28.80 24.93
C GLN A 861 -20.33 -27.56 25.65
N PHE A 862 -20.61 -26.47 24.92
CA PHE A 862 -21.18 -25.24 25.51
C PHE A 862 -22.57 -25.46 26.12
N LYS A 863 -23.43 -26.25 25.45
CA LYS A 863 -24.81 -26.53 25.92
C LYS A 863 -24.83 -27.37 27.20
N HIS A 864 -24.11 -28.49 27.22
CA HIS A 864 -24.19 -29.49 28.30
C HIS A 864 -23.28 -29.22 29.50
N HIS A 865 -22.29 -28.34 29.39
CA HIS A 865 -21.38 -28.09 30.50
C HIS A 865 -22.06 -27.25 31.61
N PRO A 866 -22.01 -27.70 32.89
CA PRO A 866 -22.73 -27.06 34.00
C PRO A 866 -22.14 -25.70 34.42
N ALA A 867 -20.87 -25.46 34.11
CA ALA A 867 -20.20 -24.17 34.24
C ALA A 867 -19.58 -23.75 32.89
N ALA A 868 -20.40 -23.28 31.95
CA ALA A 868 -19.91 -22.77 30.67
C ALA A 868 -19.86 -21.25 30.70
N CYS A 869 -18.68 -20.70 30.45
CA CYS A 869 -18.48 -19.27 30.22
C CYS A 869 -18.07 -19.08 28.74
N VAL A 870 -18.20 -17.86 28.25
CA VAL A 870 -18.02 -17.35 26.87
C VAL A 870 -17.79 -18.37 25.73
N LEU A 871 -18.73 -18.43 24.78
CA LEU A 871 -18.52 -19.00 23.44
C LEU A 871 -18.16 -17.87 22.46
N ALA A 872 -16.90 -17.83 22.03
CA ALA A 872 -16.35 -16.84 21.12
C ALA A 872 -16.39 -17.35 19.67
N MET A 873 -16.99 -16.58 18.75
CA MET A 873 -17.14 -17.00 17.36
C MET A 873 -17.24 -15.84 16.36
N PRO A 874 -16.77 -16.05 15.12
CA PRO A 874 -17.01 -15.10 14.02
C PRO A 874 -18.50 -14.90 13.68
N PHE A 875 -18.87 -13.68 13.27
CA PHE A 875 -20.23 -13.34 12.82
C PHE A 875 -20.75 -14.25 11.68
N LYS A 876 -19.87 -14.72 10.79
CA LYS A 876 -20.20 -15.66 9.70
C LYS A 876 -20.81 -16.97 10.19
N TYR A 877 -20.39 -17.46 11.37
CA TYR A 877 -20.94 -18.67 11.95
C TYR A 877 -22.22 -18.39 12.76
N GLY A 878 -22.42 -17.15 13.20
CA GLY A 878 -23.68 -16.68 13.80
C GLY A 878 -24.83 -16.55 12.78
N ALA A 879 -24.53 -16.53 11.48
CA ALA A 879 -25.53 -16.47 10.41
C ALA A 879 -26.18 -17.83 10.08
N ASN A 880 -25.57 -18.95 10.46
CA ASN A 880 -26.12 -20.29 10.21
C ASN A 880 -27.22 -20.60 11.25
N GLY A 881 -28.34 -21.19 10.82
CA GLY A 881 -29.64 -21.38 11.49
C GLY A 881 -29.73 -21.97 12.92
N VAL A 882 -28.71 -21.86 13.77
CA VAL A 882 -28.54 -22.56 15.05
C VAL A 882 -29.28 -21.84 16.19
N ASN A 883 -29.92 -22.60 17.09
CA ASN A 883 -30.62 -22.07 18.26
C ASN A 883 -29.78 -22.24 19.54
N VAL A 884 -29.42 -21.13 20.19
CA VAL A 884 -28.54 -21.10 21.37
C VAL A 884 -29.22 -20.33 22.52
N VAL A 885 -30.39 -20.82 22.94
CA VAL A 885 -31.19 -20.25 24.04
C VAL A 885 -30.52 -20.40 25.40
N GLU A 886 -29.50 -21.27 25.52
CA GLU A 886 -28.75 -21.46 26.76
C GLU A 886 -27.93 -20.22 27.16
N ALA A 887 -27.65 -19.30 26.23
CA ALA A 887 -26.99 -18.03 26.52
C ALA A 887 -28.00 -16.96 26.97
N THR A 888 -27.58 -16.11 27.91
CA THR A 888 -28.36 -14.93 28.36
C THR A 888 -27.69 -13.61 27.94
N HIS A 889 -26.37 -13.63 27.68
CA HIS A 889 -25.62 -12.46 27.27
C HIS A 889 -25.05 -12.58 25.86
N VAL A 890 -25.04 -11.47 25.13
CA VAL A 890 -24.38 -11.34 23.82
C VAL A 890 -23.38 -10.19 23.91
N ILE A 891 -22.11 -10.45 23.69
CA ILE A 891 -21.05 -9.44 23.62
C ILE A 891 -20.69 -9.20 22.15
N LEU A 892 -20.88 -7.96 21.71
CA LEU A 892 -20.42 -7.48 20.41
C LEU A 892 -19.13 -6.70 20.64
N VAL A 893 -18.01 -7.26 20.19
CA VAL A 893 -16.69 -6.65 20.39
C VAL A 893 -16.59 -5.38 19.58
N GLU A 894 -17.05 -5.33 18.33
CA GLU A 894 -17.03 -4.13 17.50
C GLU A 894 -18.33 -3.97 16.70
N PRO A 895 -18.71 -2.74 16.30
CA PRO A 895 -19.89 -2.50 15.49
C PRO A 895 -19.64 -2.91 14.03
N LEU A 896 -20.68 -3.42 13.35
CA LEU A 896 -20.63 -3.79 11.94
C LEU A 896 -21.28 -2.73 11.06
N LEU A 897 -20.85 -2.58 9.80
CA LEU A 897 -21.53 -1.66 8.87
C LEU A 897 -22.97 -2.09 8.55
N THR A 898 -23.26 -3.39 8.61
CA THR A 898 -24.56 -3.97 8.29
C THR A 898 -25.30 -4.38 9.57
N PRO A 899 -26.26 -3.58 10.08
CA PRO A 899 -26.96 -3.86 11.33
C PRO A 899 -27.79 -5.15 11.29
N GLY A 900 -28.17 -5.61 10.09
CA GLY A 900 -28.89 -6.88 9.90
C GLY A 900 -28.11 -8.10 10.39
N VAL A 901 -26.77 -8.09 10.25
CA VAL A 901 -25.91 -9.19 10.71
C VAL A 901 -25.84 -9.23 12.24
N GLU A 902 -25.74 -8.07 12.90
CA GLU A 902 -25.81 -7.97 14.36
C GLU A 902 -27.17 -8.47 14.88
N ALA A 903 -28.27 -8.01 14.27
CA ALA A 903 -29.61 -8.43 14.62
C ALA A 903 -29.79 -9.95 14.45
N GLN A 904 -29.25 -10.53 13.37
CA GLN A 904 -29.29 -11.97 13.14
C GLN A 904 -28.54 -12.73 14.24
N ALA A 905 -27.36 -12.26 14.64
CA ALA A 905 -26.57 -12.87 15.72
C ALA A 905 -27.29 -12.80 17.07
N ILE A 906 -27.88 -11.65 17.40
CA ILE A 906 -28.68 -11.44 18.62
C ILE A 906 -29.91 -12.38 18.63
N ASN A 907 -30.58 -12.52 17.48
CA ASN A 907 -31.76 -13.38 17.31
C ASN A 907 -31.46 -14.88 17.42
N ARG A 908 -30.19 -15.30 17.58
CA ARG A 908 -29.81 -16.69 17.91
C ARG A 908 -30.03 -17.03 19.38
N VAL A 909 -30.01 -16.00 20.22
CA VAL A 909 -30.15 -16.10 21.68
C VAL A 909 -31.54 -15.66 22.11
N HIS A 910 -32.00 -14.53 21.56
CA HIS A 910 -33.33 -13.99 21.82
C HIS A 910 -34.35 -14.56 20.82
N ARG A 911 -34.76 -15.82 21.08
CA ARG A 911 -35.65 -16.61 20.21
C ARG A 911 -36.60 -17.48 21.04
N ILE A 912 -37.67 -17.94 20.39
CA ILE A 912 -38.67 -18.88 20.93
C ILE A 912 -37.96 -20.05 21.65
N GLY A 913 -38.28 -20.23 22.92
CA GLY A 913 -37.62 -21.18 23.83
C GLY A 913 -36.70 -20.54 24.87
N GLN A 914 -36.48 -19.23 24.80
CA GLN A 914 -35.80 -18.46 25.84
C GLN A 914 -36.73 -18.22 27.04
N ASP A 915 -36.26 -18.55 28.24
CA ASP A 915 -36.98 -18.40 29.51
C ASP A 915 -36.44 -17.26 30.38
N LYS A 916 -35.23 -16.76 30.08
CA LYS A 916 -34.56 -15.68 30.83
C LYS A 916 -34.42 -14.38 30.01
N PRO A 917 -34.36 -13.22 30.68
CA PRO A 917 -34.09 -11.95 29.99
C PRO A 917 -32.69 -11.99 29.34
N THR A 918 -32.58 -11.37 28.17
CA THR A 918 -31.33 -11.37 27.39
C THR A 918 -30.72 -9.98 27.33
N THR A 919 -29.41 -9.85 27.56
CA THR A 919 -28.69 -8.57 27.52
C THR A 919 -27.61 -8.57 26.43
N VAL A 920 -27.61 -7.54 25.59
CA VAL A 920 -26.61 -7.31 24.54
C VAL A 920 -25.65 -6.22 24.99
N HIS A 921 -24.37 -6.54 25.08
CA HIS A 921 -23.28 -5.62 25.43
C HIS A 921 -22.54 -5.18 24.17
N LYS A 922 -22.55 -3.88 23.87
CA LYS A 922 -21.77 -3.27 22.76
C LYS A 922 -20.60 -2.47 23.32
N PHE A 923 -19.38 -2.70 22.82
CA PHE A 923 -18.19 -1.95 23.22
C PHE A 923 -17.75 -1.01 22.10
N ILE A 924 -17.79 0.30 22.35
CA ILE A 924 -17.49 1.33 21.37
C ILE A 924 -16.39 2.25 21.92
N VAL A 925 -15.35 2.48 21.12
CA VAL A 925 -14.27 3.41 21.47
C VAL A 925 -14.61 4.82 20.99
N HIS A 926 -14.56 5.81 21.89
CA HIS A 926 -14.72 7.23 21.58
C HIS A 926 -13.61 7.76 20.68
N ASN A 927 -13.95 8.75 19.85
CA ASN A 927 -13.07 9.39 18.89
C ASN A 927 -12.39 8.38 17.96
N SER A 928 -13.15 7.36 17.55
CA SER A 928 -12.64 6.27 16.70
C SER A 928 -13.55 5.96 15.51
N VAL A 929 -13.04 5.17 14.56
CA VAL A 929 -13.82 4.66 13.42
C VAL A 929 -15.06 3.91 13.90
N GLU A 930 -15.00 3.24 15.05
CA GLU A 930 -16.14 2.50 15.60
C GLU A 930 -17.31 3.42 15.95
N GLU A 931 -17.03 4.60 16.51
CA GLU A 931 -18.02 5.63 16.78
C GLU A 931 -18.60 6.17 15.46
N GLY A 932 -17.75 6.40 14.45
CA GLY A 932 -18.19 6.77 13.11
C GLY A 932 -19.11 5.73 12.45
N ILE A 933 -18.81 4.44 12.61
CA ILE A 933 -19.65 3.33 12.14
C ILE A 933 -20.99 3.33 12.87
N LEU A 934 -21.02 3.58 14.17
CA LEU A 934 -22.26 3.66 14.95
C LEU A 934 -23.15 4.83 14.50
N VAL A 935 -22.55 6.00 14.25
CA VAL A 935 -23.26 7.17 13.69
C VAL A 935 -23.85 6.84 12.31
N LEU A 936 -23.07 6.18 11.46
CA LEU A 936 -23.52 5.70 10.16
C LEU A 936 -24.69 4.71 10.26
N GLN A 937 -24.65 3.76 11.21
CA GLN A 937 -25.78 2.84 11.44
C GLN A 937 -27.06 3.59 11.78
N HIS A 938 -26.98 4.58 12.69
CA HIS A 938 -28.14 5.38 13.11
C HIS A 938 -28.68 6.27 12.00
N GLN A 939 -27.80 6.86 11.19
CA GLN A 939 -28.20 7.65 10.02
C GLN A 939 -28.80 6.76 8.94
N LYS A 940 -28.18 5.62 8.61
CA LYS A 940 -28.77 4.65 7.67
C LYS A 940 -30.12 4.14 8.13
N GLN A 941 -30.33 3.91 9.43
CA GLN A 941 -31.65 3.57 9.98
C GLN A 941 -32.68 4.71 9.84
N ARG A 942 -32.26 5.98 9.95
CA ARG A 942 -33.12 7.16 9.74
C ARG A 942 -33.40 7.44 8.26
N ASP A 943 -32.40 7.36 7.41
CA ASP A 943 -32.49 7.61 5.97
C ASP A 943 -33.16 6.47 5.21
N TYR A 944 -33.19 5.24 5.77
CA TYR A 944 -34.04 4.16 5.26
C TYR A 944 -35.53 4.54 5.24
N CYS A 945 -35.95 5.50 6.09
CA CYS A 945 -37.29 6.09 6.07
C CYS A 945 -37.44 7.27 5.09
N ALA A 946 -36.38 7.79 4.48
CA ALA A 946 -36.41 9.03 3.69
C ALA A 946 -35.84 8.94 2.26
N LYS A 947 -34.83 8.12 1.95
CA LYS A 947 -34.27 7.98 0.59
C LYS A 947 -33.78 6.54 0.30
N LYS A 948 -34.44 5.90 -0.67
CA LYS A 948 -34.05 4.60 -1.26
C LYS A 948 -33.03 4.84 -2.37
N HIS A 949 -31.75 4.67 -2.05
CA HIS A 949 -30.71 4.13 -2.93
C HIS A 949 -29.36 4.40 -2.29
N ASP A 950 -28.74 3.39 -1.73
CA ASP A 950 -27.41 3.02 -2.17
C ASP A 950 -27.04 1.63 -1.66
N LYS A 951 -26.25 0.95 -2.48
CA LYS A 951 -25.77 -0.42 -2.32
C LYS A 951 -25.15 -0.68 -0.93
N GLU A 952 -24.99 -1.96 -0.59
CA GLU A 952 -24.07 -2.48 0.44
C GLU A 952 -22.58 -2.09 0.26
N THR A 953 -22.27 -1.13 -0.60
CA THR A 953 -20.97 -0.47 -0.67
C THR A 953 -21.00 0.76 0.22
N VAL A 954 -20.06 0.89 1.15
CA VAL A 954 -19.76 2.19 1.76
C VAL A 954 -19.59 3.18 0.62
N THR A 955 -20.51 4.13 0.48
CA THR A 955 -20.47 5.08 -0.62
C THR A 955 -19.28 6.01 -0.42
N TRP A 956 -18.78 6.66 -1.49
CA TRP A 956 -17.75 7.68 -1.31
C TRP A 956 -18.25 8.80 -0.38
N ALA A 957 -19.56 9.04 -0.29
CA ALA A 957 -20.18 9.96 0.66
C ALA A 957 -20.14 9.43 2.11
N ASP A 958 -20.46 8.15 2.34
CA ASP A 958 -20.32 7.49 3.65
C ASP A 958 -18.86 7.51 4.13
N TRP A 959 -17.92 7.26 3.22
CA TRP A 959 -16.48 7.35 3.45
C TRP A 959 -16.03 8.78 3.72
N THR A 960 -16.48 9.75 2.93
CA THR A 960 -16.17 11.16 3.13
C THR A 960 -16.72 11.65 4.46
N MET A 961 -17.88 11.15 4.87
CA MET A 961 -18.48 11.50 6.15
C MET A 961 -17.78 10.82 7.33
N LEU A 962 -17.39 9.55 7.23
CA LEU A 962 -16.47 8.90 8.18
C LEU A 962 -15.18 9.71 8.31
N LEU A 963 -14.58 10.09 7.18
CA LEU A 963 -13.38 10.91 7.14
C LEU A 963 -13.63 12.34 7.65
N GLN A 964 -14.80 12.94 7.46
CA GLN A 964 -15.15 14.27 7.98
C GLN A 964 -15.43 14.25 9.47
N LEU A 965 -16.05 13.19 10.00
CA LEU A 965 -16.22 12.98 11.44
C LEU A 965 -14.85 12.78 12.10
N VAL A 966 -13.97 11.99 11.48
CA VAL A 966 -12.60 11.75 11.95
C VAL A 966 -11.68 12.97 11.77
N ARG A 967 -11.75 13.69 10.64
CA ARG A 967 -10.99 14.94 10.38
C ARG A 967 -11.53 16.09 11.22
N GLY A 968 -12.84 16.14 11.47
CA GLY A 968 -13.47 17.05 12.41
C GLY A 968 -12.99 16.84 13.84
N GLN A 969 -12.75 15.58 14.24
CA GLN A 969 -12.12 15.24 15.53
C GLN A 969 -10.63 15.66 15.61
N LEU A 970 -9.86 15.53 14.51
CA LEU A 970 -8.49 16.04 14.43
C LEU A 970 -8.43 17.58 14.47
N ALA A 971 -9.40 18.27 13.87
CA ALA A 971 -9.53 19.73 13.91
C ALA A 971 -10.09 20.25 15.25
N ALA A 972 -10.97 19.49 15.91
CA ALA A 972 -11.58 19.83 17.21
C ALA A 972 -10.59 19.73 18.39
N ASN A 973 -9.47 19.01 18.22
CA ASN A 973 -8.33 19.12 19.15
C ASN A 973 -7.65 20.51 19.11
N GLY A 974 -8.08 21.42 18.22
CA GLY A 974 -7.76 22.85 18.27
C GLY A 974 -8.88 23.75 18.81
N ARG A 975 -10.15 23.30 18.87
CA ARG A 975 -11.28 24.08 19.42
C ARG A 975 -12.39 23.19 19.96
N SER A 976 -12.67 23.34 21.25
CA SER A 976 -13.78 22.73 21.98
C SER A 976 -15.17 23.10 21.45
N LYS A 977 -16.14 22.17 21.61
CA LYS A 977 -17.60 22.21 21.31
C LYS A 977 -17.88 21.81 19.85
N LEU A 978 -18.65 20.76 19.53
CA LEU A 978 -19.86 20.21 20.14
C LEU A 978 -20.00 18.72 19.80
#